data_AF-A0A545UHK1-F1
#
_entry.id   AF-A0A545UHK1-F1
#
_cell.length_a   1.000
_cell.length_b   1.000
_cell.length_c   1.000
_cell.angle_alpha   90.00
_cell.angle_beta   90.00
_cell.angle_gamma   90.00
#
_symmetry.space_group_name_H-M   'P 1'
#
loop_
_entity.id
_entity.type
_entity.pdbx_description
1 polymer ?
#
loop_
_entity_poly.entity_id
_entity_poly.type
_entity_poly.pdbx_seq_one_letter_code
_entity_poly.pdbx_strand_id
1 'polypeptide(L)'
;MSAQLLAVTQRNILIMLNVQSAGGLNISNYIGAAFLSLFLIACGGGGGGGDDGGGGGTTQYTLTVTVSGSGSVASDDSGIDCGSDCSQAYNSGIMVALTATPAAGYSFSGWSGACTGTSTCQVTMSQNQAVTATFTQDTQPVDYTLTVNNSGGGTVTSQPTGIDCGSDCTESYAENTDVTLTAVANSGFSFSGWSGACSGTSTCQVSMTQNQQVTATFTEDAQPGEFTLVVTNNGGGAVTSDPAGIDCGSDCSQNYMENTDVTLTATADSGYTFTGWSGDCSGTSTCQLSMSENRAATATFTEDTPTEYTLTITKSSGGSVTSQPAGIDCGNDCTEVYATNTSVTLTATPDQGYTFSGWGGDDCTGQSTCALTMNADKAVTATFATSAGALSIADMGMHEVDHGTVFQYQPQINGEFSICRKDMGHDDVKVDSETGAISWDTSGLTFGRGFHIRIKCSSYTESVYAAMVVHVDYSGTSRLRVAGEDGVSEYIRVAGRAMTGGDTIVFPDGVYPVSVSGDATYENAFKRNAPTPGTATQLSTLIARNPGQVVISGTANGNIGKQKNAFEFGDISNVAMVGFQIENVQRSSVTSQGSVNKVLIEFVGAAGAGTNLRSCSNFSEAASGECSNAGMRLNDGNPLFQNSYDWGHNRYGIMTNRTSGSITRRSFVRLDEHKGDQPYGGFSNYCDSAHLSQDNTVFDSLAIAAPHYKNYAGLEAYPATGCENDDATLKTEGLLAVNNDLSLSLMDQKAGPVHVWDYIVSYDSKGTCTPQTGYCGNLLLQADKETHVFNSFFGQAVSFDSSNTRAAFDTNDVVLDAATVAKKDVEGDADVGDMPEYLPESLLYFRGRSDTFYGDTNYDQLTNVRRWPIGGEDIIAAKMRSYDNPNALKVGGGTVHIDGNRGAVAEGESMSEYFWGYINQHIPPLVVRVKDKGASKRVAWEHLSGSRRDAVTGWKVVCATSGNSVLATLAKEELTYNHTGSCSGYAVIAVYADGESGIAYTETAE
;
A
#
# COMPACT_ATOMS: atom_id res chain seq x y z
N MET A 1 41.83 17.67 25.57
CA MET A 1 41.61 18.99 24.93
C MET A 1 40.24 19.00 24.27
N SER A 2 39.78 20.16 23.79
CA SER A 2 38.35 20.49 23.64
C SER A 2 37.56 19.80 22.51
N ALA A 3 36.39 19.26 22.91
CA ALA A 3 35.05 19.54 22.35
C ALA A 3 34.54 18.89 21.05
N GLN A 4 33.21 19.04 20.89
CA GLN A 4 32.31 18.73 19.75
C GLN A 4 31.78 17.28 19.68
N LEU A 5 30.45 17.03 19.53
CA LEU A 5 29.26 17.90 19.64
C LEU A 5 27.96 17.08 19.83
N LEU A 6 26.91 17.68 20.45
CA LEU A 6 25.44 17.39 20.42
C LEU A 6 24.93 15.91 20.27
N ALA A 7 24.01 15.35 21.08
CA ALA A 7 22.83 15.84 21.83
C ALA A 7 21.65 16.32 20.94
N VAL A 8 20.35 16.00 21.17
CA VAL A 8 19.73 15.18 22.24
C VAL A 8 18.36 14.57 21.81
N THR A 9 17.79 13.75 22.70
CA THR A 9 16.62 12.84 22.63
C THR A 9 15.22 13.43 22.31
N GLN A 10 14.20 12.55 22.30
CA GLN A 10 12.81 12.77 21.88
C GLN A 10 11.78 12.41 23.00
N ARG A 11 10.53 12.89 22.87
CA ARG A 11 9.25 12.42 23.50
C ARG A 11 8.82 12.91 24.90
N ASN A 12 7.66 13.58 24.91
CA ASN A 12 6.34 13.19 25.47
C ASN A 12 6.22 12.51 26.87
N ILE A 13 5.13 12.63 27.65
CA ILE A 13 3.92 13.51 27.70
C ILE A 13 3.31 13.30 29.11
N LEU A 14 2.68 14.32 29.72
CA LEU A 14 1.51 14.12 30.59
C LEU A 14 0.59 15.35 30.58
N ILE A 15 -0.71 15.16 30.85
CA ILE A 15 -1.77 16.14 30.58
C ILE A 15 -2.52 16.51 31.86
N MET A 16 -2.78 17.80 32.07
CA MET A 16 -4.00 18.30 32.71
C MET A 16 -4.51 19.54 31.96
N LEU A 17 -5.83 19.71 31.89
CA LEU A 17 -6.47 20.81 31.17
C LEU A 17 -6.59 22.04 32.08
N ASN A 18 -6.43 23.24 31.51
CA ASN A 18 -7.57 24.16 31.49
C ASN A 18 -7.55 25.22 30.38
N VAL A 19 -8.77 25.65 30.06
CA VAL A 19 -9.29 26.58 29.04
C VAL A 19 -8.47 27.85 28.78
N GLN A 20 -8.41 28.25 27.49
CA GLN A 20 -7.98 29.57 27.03
C GLN A 20 -9.01 30.67 27.33
N SER A 21 -8.57 31.89 27.65
CA SER A 21 -9.08 33.09 26.95
C SER A 21 -8.08 34.24 27.04
N ALA A 22 -8.02 35.06 25.99
CA ALA A 22 -7.24 36.29 25.94
C ALA A 22 -8.19 37.51 25.89
N GLY A 23 -7.79 38.60 26.54
CA GLY A 23 -8.54 39.86 26.55
C GLY A 23 -7.92 40.83 27.53
N GLY A 24 -7.24 41.86 27.03
CA GLY A 24 -6.56 42.85 27.86
C GLY A 24 -7.40 44.09 28.14
N LEU A 25 -6.99 44.89 29.12
CA LEU A 25 -7.22 46.33 29.20
C LEU A 25 -6.17 46.97 30.13
N ASN A 26 -6.17 48.30 30.24
CA ASN A 26 -5.04 49.10 30.73
C ASN A 26 -5.56 50.28 31.61
N ILE A 27 -4.63 51.04 32.23
CA ILE A 27 -4.78 52.40 32.80
C ILE A 27 -5.01 52.55 34.34
N SER A 28 -4.08 53.31 34.96
CA SER A 28 -4.17 54.18 36.16
C SER A 28 -4.12 53.67 37.64
N ASN A 29 -2.96 53.99 38.25
CA ASN A 29 -2.76 54.89 39.42
C ASN A 29 -3.13 54.51 40.87
N TYR A 30 -2.06 54.39 41.68
CA TYR A 30 -1.77 55.17 42.91
C TYR A 30 -2.92 55.66 43.82
N ILE A 31 -2.83 55.30 45.11
CA ILE A 31 -2.36 56.19 46.21
C ILE A 31 -2.04 55.31 47.44
N GLY A 32 -1.17 55.76 48.35
CA GLY A 32 -0.71 54.98 49.51
C GLY A 32 -0.84 55.69 50.87
N ALA A 33 -0.72 54.88 51.92
CA ALA A 33 -0.37 55.15 53.31
C ALA A 33 -0.58 56.54 53.94
N ALA A 34 -1.33 56.56 55.06
CA ALA A 34 -0.79 56.96 56.37
C ALA A 34 -1.68 56.43 57.51
N PHE A 35 -1.08 56.01 58.63
CA PHE A 35 -1.78 55.75 59.89
C PHE A 35 -1.85 57.03 60.73
N LEU A 36 -2.95 57.24 61.46
CA LEU A 36 -2.95 58.03 62.68
C LEU A 36 -3.99 57.49 63.66
N SER A 37 -3.60 57.30 64.92
CA SER A 37 -4.49 56.75 65.95
C SER A 37 -4.06 57.19 67.34
N LEU A 38 -4.91 57.96 68.04
CA LEU A 38 -4.98 57.91 69.50
C LEU A 38 -6.35 58.37 70.03
N PHE A 39 -6.66 57.93 71.25
CA PHE A 39 -7.94 58.03 71.95
C PHE A 39 -8.23 59.43 72.53
N LEU A 40 -9.52 59.76 72.73
CA LEU A 40 -10.11 59.82 74.09
C LEU A 40 -11.64 60.02 74.07
N ILE A 41 -12.27 59.98 75.25
CA ILE A 41 -13.71 59.71 75.46
C ILE A 41 -14.38 60.76 76.38
N ALA A 42 -15.60 61.16 76.00
CA ALA A 42 -16.71 61.74 76.79
C ALA A 42 -16.69 63.21 77.30
N CYS A 43 -17.87 63.83 77.12
CA CYS A 43 -18.57 64.86 77.93
C CYS A 43 -17.91 66.17 78.42
N GLY A 44 -18.59 67.29 78.13
CA GLY A 44 -19.23 68.03 79.25
C GLY A 44 -18.96 69.53 79.50
N GLY A 45 -19.33 70.43 78.57
CA GLY A 45 -19.99 71.73 78.86
C GLY A 45 -19.32 72.87 79.66
N GLY A 46 -19.19 74.05 79.03
CA GLY A 46 -19.73 75.31 79.58
C GLY A 46 -18.82 76.38 80.24
N GLY A 47 -18.69 77.54 79.57
CA GLY A 47 -18.87 78.89 80.19
C GLY A 47 -17.71 79.52 81.00
N GLY A 48 -16.97 80.47 80.40
CA GLY A 48 -15.81 81.13 81.03
C GLY A 48 -16.00 82.51 81.71
N GLY A 49 -14.89 82.98 82.30
CA GLY A 49 -14.44 84.39 82.32
C GLY A 49 -14.81 85.32 83.49
N GLY A 50 -13.88 86.21 83.90
CA GLY A 50 -14.23 87.52 84.53
C GLY A 50 -13.43 88.05 85.74
N ASP A 51 -12.24 88.62 85.51
CA ASP A 51 -11.51 89.79 86.10
C ASP A 51 -11.78 90.47 87.48
N ASP A 52 -10.67 91.05 88.01
CA ASP A 52 -10.47 92.31 88.79
C ASP A 52 -10.93 92.52 90.26
N GLY A 53 -10.16 93.31 91.04
CA GLY A 53 -10.73 93.90 92.28
C GLY A 53 -9.94 94.75 93.31
N GLY A 54 -8.61 94.67 93.47
CA GLY A 54 -7.76 95.68 94.17
C GLY A 54 -7.91 96.05 95.69
N GLY A 55 -6.77 96.03 96.42
CA GLY A 55 -6.41 97.15 97.33
C GLY A 55 -6.45 96.96 98.86
N GLY A 56 -5.36 96.46 99.48
CA GLY A 56 -5.14 96.51 100.93
C GLY A 56 -3.71 96.13 101.35
N GLY A 57 -3.12 96.82 102.32
CA GLY A 57 -1.73 96.60 102.75
C GLY A 57 -1.55 95.26 103.50
N THR A 58 -0.58 94.45 103.07
CA THR A 58 -0.41 93.05 103.49
C THR A 58 0.92 92.79 104.19
N THR A 59 0.89 91.99 105.27
CA THR A 59 2.09 91.40 105.89
C THR A 59 2.81 90.54 104.87
N GLN A 60 4.16 90.55 104.85
CA GLN A 60 4.95 89.69 103.97
C GLN A 60 5.74 88.62 104.74
N TYR A 61 5.99 87.50 104.05
CA TYR A 61 6.76 86.35 104.54
C TYR A 61 7.71 85.83 103.45
N THR A 62 8.90 85.40 103.84
CA THR A 62 9.93 84.90 102.91
C THR A 62 9.79 83.40 102.67
N LEU A 63 9.77 83.01 101.39
CA LEU A 63 9.98 81.63 100.95
C LEU A 63 11.45 81.46 100.55
N THR A 64 12.12 80.43 101.05
CA THR A 64 13.50 80.08 100.68
C THR A 64 13.55 78.68 100.08
N VAL A 65 14.21 78.54 98.95
CA VAL A 65 14.37 77.26 98.24
C VAL A 65 15.82 76.80 98.31
N THR A 66 16.03 75.50 98.42
CA THR A 66 17.34 74.84 98.34
C THR A 66 17.30 73.79 97.23
N VAL A 67 18.40 73.63 96.50
CA VAL A 67 18.56 72.57 95.50
C VAL A 67 19.66 71.61 95.96
N SER A 68 19.40 70.31 95.85
CA SER A 68 20.33 69.23 96.18
C SER A 68 20.45 68.29 94.97
N GLY A 69 21.68 68.01 94.53
CA GLY A 69 21.93 67.38 93.24
C GLY A 69 21.85 68.38 92.07
N SER A 70 21.80 67.87 90.84
CA SER A 70 21.87 68.69 89.61
C SER A 70 20.50 68.92 88.97
N GLY A 71 20.01 70.14 89.08
CA GLY A 71 18.78 70.64 88.46
C GLY A 71 18.54 72.10 88.84
N SER A 72 17.41 72.68 88.43
CA SER A 72 16.98 74.02 88.82
C SER A 72 15.57 74.01 89.42
N VAL A 73 15.22 75.08 90.13
CA VAL A 73 13.86 75.33 90.64
C VAL A 73 13.47 76.77 90.36
N ALA A 74 12.29 76.99 89.79
CA ALA A 74 11.68 78.31 89.64
C ALA A 74 10.25 78.35 90.21
N SER A 75 9.79 79.53 90.63
CA SER A 75 8.37 79.78 90.92
C SER A 75 7.58 80.15 89.66
N ASP A 76 6.29 79.89 89.70
CA ASP A 76 5.29 80.28 88.68
C ASP A 76 5.18 81.79 88.47
N ASP A 77 5.40 82.59 89.52
CA ASP A 77 5.48 84.05 89.45
C ASP A 77 6.88 84.60 89.07
N SER A 78 7.86 83.73 88.82
CA SER A 78 9.27 84.05 88.56
C SER A 78 10.01 84.84 89.67
N GLY A 79 9.41 84.97 90.86
CA GLY A 79 10.04 85.60 92.01
C GLY A 79 11.19 84.79 92.62
N ILE A 80 11.28 83.48 92.34
CA ILE A 80 12.41 82.61 92.70
C ILE A 80 12.91 81.92 91.44
N ASP A 81 14.22 81.94 91.21
CA ASP A 81 14.94 81.12 90.23
C ASP A 81 16.29 80.67 90.81
N CYS A 82 16.31 79.44 91.32
CA CYS A 82 17.44 78.80 91.99
C CYS A 82 18.57 78.40 91.02
N GLY A 83 19.09 79.41 90.33
CA GLY A 83 20.46 79.52 89.83
C GLY A 83 21.07 80.89 90.15
N SER A 84 20.27 81.91 90.48
CA SER A 84 20.72 83.26 90.84
C SER A 84 20.03 83.87 92.06
N ASP A 85 18.74 83.60 92.32
CA ASP A 85 18.07 83.97 93.56
C ASP A 85 17.12 82.86 94.06
N CYS A 86 17.39 82.39 95.28
CA CYS A 86 16.67 81.30 95.91
C CYS A 86 15.68 81.74 97.01
N SER A 87 15.46 83.05 97.25
CA SER A 87 14.50 83.46 98.27
C SER A 87 13.78 84.79 98.01
N GLN A 88 12.45 84.78 98.13
CA GLN A 88 11.60 85.93 97.83
C GLN A 88 10.57 86.17 98.93
N ALA A 89 10.23 87.45 99.15
CA ALA A 89 9.20 87.90 100.08
C ALA A 89 7.84 88.02 99.38
N TYR A 90 6.83 87.34 99.92
CA TYR A 90 5.49 87.24 99.37
C TYR A 90 4.44 87.75 100.36
N ASN A 91 3.34 88.31 99.85
CA ASN A 91 2.21 88.75 100.67
C ASN A 91 1.54 87.57 101.36
N SER A 92 1.07 87.78 102.60
CA SER A 92 0.44 86.76 103.42
C SER A 92 -0.80 86.17 102.73
N GLY A 93 -0.85 84.84 102.63
CA GLY A 93 -1.92 84.09 101.96
C GLY A 93 -1.72 83.85 100.46
N ILE A 94 -0.68 84.40 99.83
CA ILE A 94 -0.31 84.03 98.45
C ILE A 94 0.16 82.58 98.41
N MET A 95 -0.32 81.82 97.42
CA MET A 95 0.20 80.50 97.08
C MET A 95 1.20 80.63 95.93
N VAL A 96 2.41 80.09 96.12
CA VAL A 96 3.49 80.07 95.15
C VAL A 96 3.71 78.63 94.70
N ALA A 97 3.84 78.38 93.40
CA ALA A 97 4.02 77.06 92.82
C ALA A 97 5.45 76.88 92.26
N LEU A 98 6.28 76.14 93.00
CA LEU A 98 7.65 75.79 92.63
C LEU A 98 7.69 74.58 91.70
N THR A 99 8.40 74.70 90.58
CA THR A 99 8.64 73.63 89.61
C THR A 99 10.12 73.27 89.57
N ALA A 100 10.44 71.97 89.63
CA ALA A 100 11.79 71.43 89.61
C ALA A 100 12.11 70.85 88.23
N THR A 101 13.25 71.23 87.64
CA THR A 101 13.71 70.75 86.34
C THR A 101 15.06 70.04 86.49
N PRO A 102 15.18 68.73 86.19
CA PRO A 102 16.45 68.02 86.27
C PRO A 102 17.48 68.51 85.25
N ALA A 103 18.76 68.41 85.59
CA ALA A 103 19.83 68.46 84.59
C ALA A 103 19.87 67.16 83.76
N ALA A 104 20.47 67.20 82.58
CA ALA A 104 20.63 66.02 81.73
C ALA A 104 21.43 64.91 82.46
N GLY A 105 20.90 63.68 82.45
CA GLY A 105 21.46 62.54 83.19
C GLY A 105 21.09 62.49 84.69
N TYR A 106 20.15 63.32 85.12
CA TYR A 106 19.56 63.28 86.46
C TYR A 106 18.02 63.20 86.38
N SER A 107 17.44 62.52 87.36
CA SER A 107 16.00 62.44 87.61
C SER A 107 15.61 63.25 88.86
N PHE A 108 14.44 63.89 88.87
CA PHE A 108 13.92 64.59 90.06
C PHE A 108 13.38 63.58 91.07
N SER A 109 14.02 63.51 92.25
CA SER A 109 13.70 62.56 93.32
C SER A 109 12.55 63.05 94.21
N GLY A 110 12.31 64.38 94.28
CA GLY A 110 11.18 64.98 94.98
C GLY A 110 11.53 66.19 95.85
N TRP A 111 10.48 66.79 96.42
CA TRP A 111 10.51 67.91 97.36
C TRP A 111 10.53 67.47 98.82
N SER A 112 11.05 68.33 99.68
CA SER A 112 10.90 68.27 101.13
C SER A 112 10.84 69.67 101.76
N GLY A 113 10.43 69.76 103.03
CA GLY A 113 10.23 71.04 103.73
C GLY A 113 8.75 71.41 103.82
N ALA A 114 8.39 72.64 103.43
CA ALA A 114 7.02 73.15 103.42
C ALA A 114 6.09 72.43 102.42
N CYS A 115 6.65 71.64 101.50
CA CYS A 115 5.94 70.75 100.59
C CYS A 115 6.72 69.43 100.45
N THR A 116 6.06 68.37 99.97
CA THR A 116 6.67 67.04 99.77
C THR A 116 6.09 66.37 98.51
N GLY A 117 6.77 65.34 97.99
CA GLY A 117 6.34 64.58 96.80
C GLY A 117 7.07 65.01 95.52
N THR A 118 6.66 64.51 94.36
CA THR A 118 7.38 64.69 93.07
C THR A 118 6.66 65.58 92.05
N SER A 119 5.41 65.99 92.31
CA SER A 119 4.67 66.97 91.51
C SER A 119 5.16 68.40 91.76
N THR A 120 4.66 69.40 91.01
CA THR A 120 4.81 70.83 91.35
C THR A 120 4.49 71.09 92.83
N CYS A 121 5.36 71.83 93.51
CA CYS A 121 5.27 72.13 94.94
C CYS A 121 4.50 73.43 95.17
N GLN A 122 3.33 73.38 95.80
CA GLN A 122 2.56 74.57 96.15
C GLN A 122 2.76 74.92 97.63
N VAL A 123 3.16 76.16 97.92
CA VAL A 123 3.37 76.69 99.27
C VAL A 123 2.50 77.92 99.48
N THR A 124 1.60 77.88 100.47
CA THR A 124 0.81 79.06 100.87
C THR A 124 1.54 79.83 101.96
N MET A 125 1.84 81.10 101.71
CA MET A 125 2.70 81.94 102.54
C MET A 125 1.94 82.53 103.73
N SER A 126 1.69 81.72 104.76
CA SER A 126 1.12 82.14 106.05
C SER A 126 2.18 82.48 107.11
N GLN A 127 3.44 82.11 106.86
CA GLN A 127 4.64 82.40 107.63
C GLN A 127 5.88 82.21 106.74
N ASN A 128 7.07 82.59 107.23
CA ASN A 128 8.33 82.28 106.54
C ASN A 128 8.48 80.75 106.41
N GLN A 129 8.83 80.27 105.22
CA GLN A 129 8.85 78.84 104.87
C GLN A 129 10.08 78.47 104.03
N ALA A 130 10.45 77.19 104.06
CA ALA A 130 11.58 76.67 103.32
C ALA A 130 11.24 75.36 102.60
N VAL A 131 11.78 75.19 101.40
CA VAL A 131 11.60 74.00 100.53
C VAL A 131 12.96 73.52 100.02
N THR A 132 13.13 72.22 99.85
CA THR A 132 14.30 71.63 99.18
C THR A 132 13.87 70.71 98.04
N ALA A 133 14.45 70.89 96.86
CA ALA A 133 14.37 69.95 95.74
C ALA A 133 15.58 69.01 95.73
N THR A 134 15.37 67.72 95.48
CA THR A 134 16.43 66.71 95.36
C THR A 134 16.42 66.08 93.96
N PHE A 135 17.61 65.99 93.34
CA PHE A 135 17.85 65.34 92.04
C PHE A 135 18.92 64.25 92.17
N THR A 136 18.72 63.11 91.53
CA THR A 136 19.60 61.91 91.58
C THR A 136 20.07 61.51 90.19
N GLN A 137 21.31 61.06 90.05
CA GLN A 137 21.93 60.73 88.76
C GLN A 137 21.49 59.34 88.25
N ASP A 138 21.28 59.22 86.93
CA ASP A 138 20.87 57.97 86.29
C ASP A 138 22.09 57.10 85.87
N THR A 139 21.97 55.77 85.95
CA THR A 139 23.05 54.80 85.65
C THR A 139 22.88 54.09 84.30
N GLN A 140 23.99 53.83 83.60
CA GLN A 140 24.01 53.15 82.29
C GLN A 140 24.22 51.62 82.40
N PRO A 141 23.78 50.83 81.39
CA PRO A 141 23.99 49.37 81.35
C PRO A 141 25.43 48.99 80.97
N VAL A 142 25.75 47.69 81.10
CA VAL A 142 27.06 47.08 80.80
C VAL A 142 26.86 45.83 79.94
N ASP A 143 27.73 45.68 78.92
CA ASP A 143 27.77 44.52 78.02
C ASP A 143 29.10 43.75 78.18
N TYR A 144 29.09 42.45 77.86
CA TYR A 144 30.23 41.55 77.93
C TYR A 144 30.40 40.72 76.65
N THR A 145 31.64 40.51 76.23
CA THR A 145 31.98 39.83 74.96
C THR A 145 32.22 38.33 75.13
N LEU A 146 31.58 37.52 74.28
CA LEU A 146 31.81 36.09 74.12
C LEU A 146 32.65 35.83 72.88
N THR A 147 33.73 35.06 73.02
CA THR A 147 34.59 34.61 71.92
C THR A 147 34.47 33.09 71.74
N VAL A 148 34.34 32.61 70.51
CA VAL A 148 34.39 31.18 70.17
C VAL A 148 35.60 30.88 69.30
N ASN A 149 36.43 29.93 69.73
CA ASN A 149 37.49 29.36 68.91
C ASN A 149 36.94 28.13 68.18
N ASN A 150 37.23 28.00 66.88
CA ASN A 150 36.87 26.84 66.07
C ASN A 150 38.17 26.09 65.67
N SER A 151 38.25 24.79 65.94
CA SER A 151 39.43 23.97 65.72
C SER A 151 39.08 22.69 64.95
N GLY A 152 39.50 22.61 63.68
CA GLY A 152 39.15 21.52 62.76
C GLY A 152 38.03 21.88 61.80
N GLY A 153 37.52 20.90 61.05
CA GLY A 153 36.49 21.09 60.03
C GLY A 153 35.07 21.12 60.60
N GLY A 154 34.57 22.29 61.00
CA GLY A 154 33.18 22.48 61.38
C GLY A 154 32.79 23.96 61.49
N THR A 155 31.59 24.24 61.98
CA THR A 155 31.06 25.59 62.27
C THR A 155 30.36 25.63 63.64
N VAL A 156 30.19 26.84 64.18
CA VAL A 156 29.47 27.09 65.45
C VAL A 156 28.56 28.30 65.35
N THR A 157 27.31 28.20 65.79
CA THR A 157 26.32 29.30 65.81
C THR A 157 25.74 29.54 67.21
N SER A 158 25.20 30.74 67.47
CA SER A 158 24.60 31.13 68.76
C SER A 158 23.08 31.41 68.75
N GLN A 159 22.45 31.23 69.90
CA GLN A 159 21.19 31.89 70.30
C GLN A 159 21.33 32.56 71.69
N PRO A 160 21.05 33.87 71.86
CA PRO A 160 20.68 34.84 70.84
C PRO A 160 21.71 34.94 69.70
N THR A 161 21.25 35.30 68.51
CA THR A 161 22.06 35.27 67.29
C THR A 161 23.09 36.39 67.28
N GLY A 162 24.35 36.04 67.01
CA GLY A 162 25.45 36.99 66.84
C GLY A 162 26.79 36.34 66.51
N ILE A 163 26.98 35.06 66.89
CA ILE A 163 28.15 34.26 66.51
C ILE A 163 27.76 33.27 65.39
N ASP A 164 28.58 33.24 64.33
CA ASP A 164 28.57 32.23 63.26
C ASP A 164 30.02 31.98 62.77
N CYS A 165 30.70 31.02 63.41
CA CYS A 165 32.11 30.68 63.23
C CYS A 165 32.42 29.94 61.90
N GLY A 166 31.84 30.42 60.80
CA GLY A 166 32.47 30.43 59.47
C GLY A 166 32.99 31.83 59.07
N SER A 167 32.47 32.92 59.65
CA SER A 167 32.82 34.31 59.31
C SER A 167 32.93 35.28 60.48
N ASP A 168 32.19 35.09 61.58
CA ASP A 168 32.35 35.85 62.82
C ASP A 168 32.27 34.96 64.07
N CYS A 169 33.23 35.14 64.98
CA CYS A 169 33.41 34.33 66.17
C CYS A 169 33.30 35.14 67.48
N THR A 170 32.84 36.39 67.43
CA THR A 170 32.85 37.31 68.57
C THR A 170 31.60 38.18 68.62
N GLU A 171 30.87 38.18 69.73
CA GLU A 171 29.70 39.05 69.94
C GLU A 171 29.66 39.59 71.38
N SER A 172 29.12 40.79 71.57
CA SER A 172 28.86 41.38 72.89
C SER A 172 27.37 41.31 73.27
N TYR A 173 27.11 40.78 74.46
CA TYR A 173 25.76 40.59 75.01
C TYR A 173 25.63 41.34 76.34
N ALA A 174 24.44 41.85 76.65
CA ALA A 174 24.16 42.53 77.91
C ALA A 174 24.40 41.63 79.14
N GLU A 175 24.78 42.24 80.26
CA GLU A 175 25.02 41.53 81.52
C GLU A 175 23.81 40.64 81.93
N ASN A 176 24.12 39.38 82.30
CA ASN A 176 23.18 38.28 82.58
C ASN A 176 22.42 37.70 81.37
N THR A 177 22.86 37.94 80.12
CA THR A 177 22.33 37.20 78.96
C THR A 177 22.82 35.74 78.96
N ASP A 178 21.91 34.78 78.82
CA ASP A 178 22.27 33.37 78.58
C ASP A 178 22.39 33.09 77.07
N VAL A 179 23.54 32.58 76.64
CA VAL A 179 23.85 32.27 75.24
C VAL A 179 24.04 30.76 75.06
N THR A 180 23.33 30.17 74.09
CA THR A 180 23.45 28.75 73.70
C THR A 180 24.25 28.64 72.39
N LEU A 181 25.31 27.82 72.38
CA LEU A 181 26.15 27.53 71.22
C LEU A 181 25.87 26.13 70.66
N THR A 182 25.79 26.02 69.34
CA THR A 182 25.56 24.77 68.60
C THR A 182 26.69 24.55 67.59
N ALA A 183 27.27 23.35 67.58
CA ALA A 183 28.35 22.94 66.67
C ALA A 183 27.82 22.01 65.58
N VAL A 184 28.33 22.15 64.36
CA VAL A 184 28.06 21.25 63.22
C VAL A 184 29.38 20.91 62.56
N ALA A 185 29.64 19.62 62.32
CA ALA A 185 30.86 19.17 61.66
C ALA A 185 30.72 19.22 60.14
N ASN A 186 31.82 19.54 59.45
CA ASN A 186 31.90 19.47 57.99
C ASN A 186 32.13 18.02 57.55
N SER A 187 31.86 17.71 56.27
CA SER A 187 32.11 16.37 55.71
C SER A 187 33.57 15.94 55.90
N GLY A 188 33.79 14.72 56.41
CA GLY A 188 35.11 14.16 56.73
C GLY A 188 35.66 14.56 58.10
N PHE A 189 34.85 15.20 58.94
CA PHE A 189 35.19 15.52 60.33
C PHE A 189 34.07 15.12 61.29
N SER A 190 34.46 14.69 62.49
CA SER A 190 33.58 14.40 63.61
C SER A 190 33.74 15.44 64.74
N PHE A 191 32.63 15.96 65.29
CA PHE A 191 32.69 16.90 66.43
C PHE A 191 33.12 16.17 67.71
N SER A 192 34.28 16.54 68.25
CA SER A 192 34.91 15.91 69.42
C SER A 192 34.43 16.51 70.75
N GLY A 193 33.93 17.76 70.73
CA GLY A 193 33.31 18.43 71.89
C GLY A 193 33.77 19.86 72.15
N TRP A 194 33.19 20.46 73.19
CA TRP A 194 33.49 21.80 73.70
C TRP A 194 34.50 21.82 74.83
N SER A 195 35.20 22.94 74.98
CA SER A 195 35.99 23.30 76.16
C SER A 195 35.99 24.83 76.39
N GLY A 196 36.49 25.29 77.54
CA GLY A 196 36.46 26.71 77.94
C GLY A 196 35.34 26.98 78.93
N ALA A 197 34.53 28.01 78.70
CA ALA A 197 33.39 28.39 79.55
C ALA A 197 32.27 27.32 79.63
N CYS A 198 32.28 26.33 78.73
CA CYS A 198 31.41 25.16 78.74
C CYS A 198 32.19 23.91 78.29
N SER A 199 31.61 22.72 78.45
CA SER A 199 32.22 21.46 78.03
C SER A 199 31.18 20.38 77.71
N GLY A 200 31.61 19.29 77.06
CA GLY A 200 30.76 18.17 76.63
C GLY A 200 30.55 18.14 75.10
N THR A 201 29.66 17.27 74.61
CA THR A 201 29.42 17.04 73.17
C THR A 201 28.03 17.44 72.68
N SER A 202 27.12 17.83 73.59
CA SER A 202 25.81 18.42 73.28
C SER A 202 25.92 19.91 72.95
N THR A 203 24.82 20.63 72.75
CA THR A 203 24.83 22.11 72.76
C THR A 203 25.44 22.66 74.05
N CYS A 204 26.21 23.74 73.93
CA CYS A 204 26.88 24.45 75.02
C CYS A 204 26.02 25.64 75.49
N GLN A 205 26.06 25.99 76.78
CA GLN A 205 25.41 27.19 77.31
C GLN A 205 26.38 28.02 78.16
N VAL A 206 26.31 29.34 78.05
CA VAL A 206 27.20 30.32 78.71
C VAL A 206 26.39 31.54 79.17
N SER A 207 26.43 31.84 80.48
CA SER A 207 25.86 33.07 81.03
C SER A 207 26.86 34.22 80.99
N MET A 208 26.45 35.37 80.47
CA MET A 208 27.31 36.53 80.23
C MET A 208 27.35 37.47 81.45
N THR A 209 28.08 37.05 82.48
CA THR A 209 28.39 37.83 83.70
C THR A 209 29.79 38.44 83.70
N GLN A 210 30.56 38.17 82.65
CA GLN A 210 31.88 38.73 82.34
C GLN A 210 32.20 38.37 80.88
N ASN A 211 33.34 38.84 80.34
CA ASN A 211 33.84 38.32 79.07
C ASN A 211 34.19 36.81 79.20
N GLN A 212 33.83 36.03 78.19
CA GLN A 212 33.83 34.56 78.20
C GLN A 212 34.50 34.01 76.92
N GLN A 213 35.07 32.80 76.99
CA GLN A 213 35.62 32.12 75.81
C GLN A 213 35.30 30.62 75.79
N VAL A 214 34.91 30.13 74.61
CA VAL A 214 34.62 28.71 74.33
C VAL A 214 35.50 28.23 73.18
N THR A 215 35.83 26.94 73.12
CA THR A 215 36.49 26.28 71.99
C THR A 215 35.70 25.06 71.55
N ALA A 216 35.39 24.96 70.26
CA ALA A 216 34.86 23.76 69.61
C ALA A 216 36.01 22.99 68.93
N THR A 217 36.04 21.68 69.11
CA THR A 217 37.03 20.80 68.48
C THR A 217 36.34 19.79 67.56
N PHE A 218 36.86 19.68 66.34
CA PHE A 218 36.47 18.72 65.31
C PHE A 218 37.71 17.92 64.87
N THR A 219 37.60 16.59 64.84
CA THR A 219 38.68 15.68 64.44
C THR A 219 38.40 15.14 63.04
N GLU A 220 39.43 15.11 62.20
CA GLU A 220 39.38 14.54 60.85
C GLU A 220 39.17 13.01 60.91
N ASP A 221 38.28 12.50 60.08
CA ASP A 221 37.96 11.07 60.05
C ASP A 221 39.02 10.29 59.24
N ALA A 222 39.49 9.16 59.78
CA ALA A 222 40.60 8.41 59.19
C ALA A 222 40.23 7.82 57.81
N GLN A 223 41.04 8.11 56.79
CA GLN A 223 40.79 7.68 55.41
C GLN A 223 41.21 6.20 55.19
N PRO A 224 40.43 5.41 54.41
CA PRO A 224 40.79 4.05 54.02
C PRO A 224 41.98 4.02 53.05
N GLY A 225 42.63 2.86 52.91
CA GLY A 225 43.63 2.65 51.85
C GLY A 225 43.03 2.63 50.44
N GLU A 226 43.89 2.52 49.42
CA GLU A 226 43.49 2.18 48.05
C GLU A 226 44.16 0.88 47.59
N PHE A 227 43.43 0.08 46.82
CA PHE A 227 43.93 -1.14 46.19
C PHE A 227 43.55 -1.21 44.71
N THR A 228 44.45 -1.73 43.88
CA THR A 228 44.27 -1.84 42.43
C THR A 228 43.59 -3.16 42.07
N LEU A 229 42.55 -3.09 41.23
CA LEU A 229 41.95 -4.22 40.53
C LEU A 229 42.36 -4.19 39.06
N VAL A 230 42.93 -5.29 38.57
CA VAL A 230 43.28 -5.47 37.14
C VAL A 230 42.43 -6.56 36.52
N VAL A 231 41.86 -6.29 35.34
CA VAL A 231 41.07 -7.26 34.58
C VAL A 231 41.80 -7.64 33.28
N THR A 232 41.78 -8.92 32.93
CA THR A 232 42.19 -9.42 31.62
C THR A 232 40.95 -9.87 30.85
N ASN A 233 40.81 -9.40 29.61
CA ASN A 233 39.75 -9.78 28.69
C ASN A 233 40.33 -10.74 27.63
N ASN A 234 39.72 -11.91 27.44
CA ASN A 234 40.25 -12.98 26.60
C ASN A 234 39.14 -13.62 25.74
N GLY A 235 38.89 -13.04 24.56
CA GLY A 235 37.90 -13.46 23.57
C GLY A 235 37.08 -12.29 23.03
N GLY A 236 35.98 -12.56 22.33
CA GLY A 236 35.02 -11.53 21.90
C GLY A 236 34.02 -11.17 23.00
N GLY A 237 34.22 -10.03 23.64
CA GLY A 237 33.32 -9.51 24.67
C GLY A 237 33.92 -8.30 25.39
N ALA A 238 33.14 -7.75 26.31
CA ALA A 238 33.49 -6.62 27.16
C ALA A 238 33.33 -6.96 28.64
N VAL A 239 34.10 -6.27 29.50
CA VAL A 239 33.94 -6.31 30.96
C VAL A 239 33.83 -4.90 31.50
N THR A 240 32.80 -4.66 32.31
CA THR A 240 32.60 -3.40 33.04
C THR A 240 32.50 -3.63 34.55
N SER A 241 32.69 -2.57 35.35
CA SER A 241 32.55 -2.60 36.81
C SER A 241 31.42 -1.74 37.35
N ASP A 242 30.88 -2.12 38.50
CA ASP A 242 30.11 -1.27 39.41
C ASP A 242 30.73 -1.36 40.83
N PRO A 243 31.27 -0.28 41.42
CA PRO A 243 31.35 1.09 40.90
C PRO A 243 32.11 1.21 39.57
N ALA A 244 31.67 2.14 38.73
CA ALA A 244 32.25 2.36 37.40
C ALA A 244 33.72 2.81 37.47
N GLY A 245 34.57 2.15 36.69
CA GLY A 245 36.01 2.43 36.65
C GLY A 245 36.83 1.47 35.77
N ILE A 246 36.33 0.26 35.50
CA ILE A 246 36.86 -0.65 34.48
C ILE A 246 35.89 -0.72 33.30
N ASP A 247 36.42 -0.63 32.08
CA ASP A 247 35.72 -0.86 30.81
C ASP A 247 36.72 -1.45 29.79
N CYS A 248 36.81 -2.77 29.76
CA CYS A 248 37.84 -3.55 29.06
C CYS A 248 37.68 -3.62 27.52
N GLY A 249 37.20 -2.54 26.91
CA GLY A 249 37.55 -2.13 25.54
C GLY A 249 38.65 -1.06 25.48
N SER A 250 38.86 -0.29 26.56
CA SER A 250 39.86 0.81 26.59
C SER A 250 40.61 1.00 27.91
N ASP A 251 40.05 0.59 29.05
CA ASP A 251 40.76 0.59 30.34
C ASP A 251 40.41 -0.65 31.18
N CYS A 252 41.44 -1.32 31.68
CA CYS A 252 41.35 -2.60 32.37
C CYS A 252 41.96 -2.58 33.79
N SER A 253 42.30 -1.40 34.35
CA SER A 253 42.99 -1.32 35.63
C SER A 253 42.59 -0.08 36.44
N GLN A 254 41.92 -0.29 37.59
CA GLN A 254 41.40 0.80 38.42
C GLN A 254 41.75 0.63 39.90
N ASN A 255 42.02 1.75 40.59
CA ASN A 255 42.12 1.80 42.05
C ASN A 255 40.73 1.97 42.70
N TYR A 256 40.49 1.25 43.79
CA TYR A 256 39.30 1.37 44.62
C TYR A 256 39.70 1.55 46.08
N MET A 257 38.85 2.21 46.88
CA MET A 257 39.09 2.36 48.32
C MET A 257 38.97 1.01 49.04
N GLU A 258 39.69 0.88 50.15
CA GLU A 258 39.71 -0.31 50.99
C GLU A 258 38.30 -0.67 51.53
N ASN A 259 37.92 -1.95 51.37
CA ASN A 259 36.58 -2.50 51.55
C ASN A 259 35.50 -2.01 50.56
N THR A 260 35.87 -1.46 49.40
CA THR A 260 34.92 -1.31 48.28
C THR A 260 34.57 -2.69 47.72
N ASP A 261 33.28 -3.04 47.72
CA ASP A 261 32.78 -4.21 47.00
C ASP A 261 32.57 -3.84 45.52
N VAL A 262 33.41 -4.38 44.64
CA VAL A 262 33.37 -4.14 43.18
C VAL A 262 32.71 -5.34 42.50
N THR A 263 31.64 -5.08 41.74
CA THR A 263 30.95 -6.08 40.91
C THR A 263 31.41 -5.96 39.46
N LEU A 264 32.11 -6.97 38.95
CA LEU A 264 32.46 -7.09 37.52
C LEU A 264 31.36 -7.82 36.74
N THR A 265 30.96 -7.23 35.62
CA THR A 265 29.99 -7.80 34.68
C THR A 265 30.66 -8.06 33.34
N ALA A 266 30.55 -9.29 32.86
CA ALA A 266 31.02 -9.70 31.53
C ALA A 266 29.83 -9.76 30.56
N THR A 267 29.98 -9.14 29.40
CA THR A 267 29.00 -9.16 28.30
C THR A 267 29.71 -9.71 27.07
N ALA A 268 29.23 -10.81 26.50
CA ALA A 268 29.84 -11.40 25.31
C ALA A 268 29.41 -10.66 24.03
N ASP A 269 30.29 -10.61 23.04
CA ASP A 269 29.95 -10.07 21.72
C ASP A 269 29.12 -11.08 20.91
N SER A 270 28.48 -10.59 19.83
CA SER A 270 27.68 -11.45 18.94
C SER A 270 28.54 -12.55 18.31
N GLY A 271 28.26 -13.81 18.64
CA GLY A 271 29.03 -14.98 18.20
C GLY A 271 30.09 -15.45 19.20
N TYR A 272 30.01 -15.02 20.46
CA TYR A 272 30.84 -15.50 21.56
C TYR A 272 29.98 -15.81 22.80
N THR A 273 30.36 -16.84 23.56
CA THR A 273 29.81 -17.16 24.88
C THR A 273 30.82 -16.84 25.98
N PHE A 274 30.38 -16.12 27.02
CA PHE A 274 31.16 -15.97 28.25
C PHE A 274 31.23 -17.30 29.01
N THR A 275 32.43 -17.89 29.10
CA THR A 275 32.64 -19.21 29.74
C THR A 275 33.06 -19.12 31.20
N GLY A 276 33.39 -17.93 31.70
CA GLY A 276 33.54 -17.64 33.12
C GLY A 276 34.78 -16.83 33.49
N TRP A 277 34.89 -16.58 34.79
CA TRP A 277 35.99 -15.89 35.42
C TRP A 277 37.08 -16.85 35.92
N SER A 278 38.30 -16.33 36.01
CA SER A 278 39.42 -16.91 36.77
C SER A 278 40.26 -15.79 37.42
N GLY A 279 41.24 -16.17 38.27
CA GLY A 279 42.01 -15.24 39.10
C GLY A 279 41.47 -15.19 40.53
N ASP A 280 41.34 -14.01 41.11
CA ASP A 280 40.57 -13.79 42.35
C ASP A 280 39.05 -14.01 42.15
N CYS A 281 38.59 -13.99 40.90
CA CYS A 281 37.23 -14.32 40.50
C CYS A 281 37.09 -15.79 40.08
N SER A 282 35.89 -16.37 40.21
CA SER A 282 35.55 -17.67 39.62
C SER A 282 34.05 -17.81 39.32
N GLY A 283 33.68 -18.74 38.44
CA GLY A 283 32.29 -19.00 38.04
C GLY A 283 31.81 -18.15 36.86
N THR A 284 30.52 -18.23 36.54
CA THR A 284 29.90 -17.63 35.33
C THR A 284 28.89 -16.51 35.61
N SER A 285 28.62 -16.20 36.89
CA SER A 285 27.83 -15.02 37.28
C SER A 285 28.64 -13.72 37.09
N THR A 286 28.08 -12.58 37.47
CA THR A 286 28.90 -11.42 37.85
C THR A 286 29.89 -11.84 38.94
N CYS A 287 31.11 -11.31 38.89
CA CYS A 287 32.09 -11.52 39.96
C CYS A 287 31.99 -10.37 40.97
N GLN A 288 32.02 -10.66 42.26
CA GLN A 288 32.06 -9.66 43.32
C GLN A 288 33.37 -9.78 44.10
N LEU A 289 34.11 -8.68 44.21
CA LEU A 289 35.40 -8.60 44.88
C LEU A 289 35.38 -7.50 45.94
N SER A 290 35.61 -7.86 47.20
CA SER A 290 35.89 -6.87 48.24
C SER A 290 37.36 -6.47 48.16
N MET A 291 37.62 -5.18 47.95
CA MET A 291 38.97 -4.64 47.76
C MET A 291 39.67 -4.45 49.10
N SER A 292 40.18 -5.55 49.67
CA SER A 292 40.99 -5.58 50.90
C SER A 292 42.50 -5.74 50.65
N GLU A 293 42.89 -5.94 49.39
CA GLU A 293 44.24 -6.04 48.86
C GLU A 293 44.16 -5.86 47.33
N ASN A 294 45.29 -5.79 46.63
CA ASN A 294 45.28 -5.74 45.16
C ASN A 294 44.75 -7.06 44.58
N ARG A 295 43.88 -6.98 43.57
CA ARG A 295 43.14 -8.10 42.97
C ARG A 295 43.38 -8.20 41.46
N ALA A 296 43.28 -9.42 40.91
CA ALA A 296 43.34 -9.65 39.47
C ALA A 296 42.29 -10.68 39.01
N ALA A 297 41.53 -10.33 37.97
CA ALA A 297 40.50 -11.19 37.38
C ALA A 297 40.70 -11.38 35.88
N THR A 298 40.28 -12.51 35.33
CA THR A 298 40.29 -12.79 33.88
C THR A 298 38.92 -13.27 33.43
N ALA A 299 38.30 -12.56 32.49
CA ALA A 299 37.12 -13.01 31.77
C ALA A 299 37.53 -13.81 30.54
N THR A 300 36.93 -14.98 30.33
CA THR A 300 37.13 -15.78 29.11
C THR A 300 35.84 -15.88 28.31
N PHE A 301 35.93 -15.54 27.03
CA PHE A 301 34.86 -15.70 26.05
C PHE A 301 35.33 -16.69 24.96
N THR A 302 34.56 -17.74 24.70
CA THR A 302 34.83 -18.66 23.59
C THR A 302 33.99 -18.28 22.39
N GLU A 303 34.58 -18.37 21.20
CA GLU A 303 33.86 -18.21 19.94
C GLU A 303 32.78 -19.28 19.84
N ASP A 304 31.55 -18.87 19.56
CA ASP A 304 30.42 -19.77 19.36
C ASP A 304 30.57 -20.40 17.97
N THR A 305 31.14 -21.60 17.91
CA THR A 305 31.14 -22.38 16.66
C THR A 305 29.68 -22.59 16.23
N PRO A 306 29.22 -22.00 15.10
CA PRO A 306 27.83 -22.11 14.71
C PRO A 306 27.50 -23.58 14.49
N THR A 307 26.53 -24.09 15.26
CA THR A 307 26.13 -25.49 15.13
C THR A 307 25.32 -25.61 13.85
N GLU A 308 25.94 -26.06 12.77
CA GLU A 308 25.27 -26.29 11.50
C GLU A 308 24.47 -27.60 11.54
N TYR A 309 23.29 -27.57 10.91
CA TYR A 309 22.35 -28.68 10.87
C TYR A 309 21.82 -28.86 9.45
N THR A 310 21.69 -30.12 9.04
CA THR A 310 21.21 -30.51 7.71
C THR A 310 19.69 -30.59 7.70
N LEU A 311 19.05 -29.91 6.75
CA LEU A 311 17.64 -30.11 6.41
C LEU A 311 17.55 -31.04 5.20
N THR A 312 16.92 -32.21 5.39
CA THR A 312 16.65 -33.18 4.32
C THR A 312 15.16 -33.19 3.99
N ILE A 313 14.82 -32.98 2.73
CA ILE A 313 13.45 -33.11 2.23
C ILE A 313 13.28 -34.47 1.54
N THR A 314 12.27 -35.22 1.96
CA THR A 314 11.74 -36.37 1.20
C THR A 314 10.42 -35.97 0.57
N LYS A 315 10.14 -36.38 -0.66
CA LYS A 315 8.83 -36.14 -1.30
C LYS A 315 8.33 -37.37 -2.06
N SER A 316 7.01 -37.48 -2.19
CA SER A 316 6.40 -38.37 -3.17
C SER A 316 6.49 -37.78 -4.61
N SER A 317 6.09 -38.57 -5.60
CA SER A 317 5.84 -38.09 -6.96
C SER A 317 4.65 -37.14 -7.00
N GLY A 318 4.69 -36.10 -7.85
CA GLY A 318 3.56 -35.18 -8.03
C GLY A 318 3.74 -33.79 -7.40
N GLY A 319 4.94 -33.22 -7.46
CA GLY A 319 5.22 -31.84 -7.02
C GLY A 319 6.68 -31.57 -6.70
N SER A 320 7.01 -30.31 -6.45
CA SER A 320 8.33 -29.82 -5.99
C SER A 320 8.23 -29.13 -4.62
N VAL A 321 9.39 -28.88 -3.99
CA VAL A 321 9.50 -28.14 -2.72
C VAL A 321 10.65 -27.14 -2.80
N THR A 322 10.43 -25.91 -2.36
CA THR A 322 11.45 -24.85 -2.27
C THR A 322 11.52 -24.25 -0.86
N SER A 323 12.65 -23.61 -0.53
CA SER A 323 12.87 -22.97 0.79
C SER A 323 13.09 -21.45 0.73
N GLN A 324 12.76 -20.78 1.83
CA GLN A 324 13.25 -19.45 2.17
C GLN A 324 13.86 -19.46 3.59
N PRO A 325 15.16 -19.16 3.80
CA PRO A 325 16.17 -18.83 2.78
C PRO A 325 16.36 -19.90 1.70
N ALA A 326 16.73 -19.46 0.49
CA ALA A 326 16.96 -20.36 -0.64
C ALA A 326 18.12 -21.33 -0.36
N GLY A 327 17.98 -22.57 -0.85
CA GLY A 327 18.94 -23.65 -0.70
C GLY A 327 18.34 -25.00 -1.10
N ILE A 328 17.08 -25.26 -0.71
CA ILE A 328 16.30 -26.37 -1.25
C ILE A 328 15.60 -25.97 -2.56
N ASP A 329 15.79 -26.77 -3.60
CA ASP A 329 14.93 -26.85 -4.80
C ASP A 329 14.72 -28.33 -5.15
N CYS A 330 13.83 -28.98 -4.39
CA CYS A 330 13.59 -30.42 -4.42
C CYS A 330 12.69 -30.82 -5.60
N GLY A 331 12.99 -30.29 -6.79
CA GLY A 331 12.92 -31.03 -8.04
C GLY A 331 14.24 -31.72 -8.39
N ASN A 332 15.38 -31.12 -8.01
CA ASN A 332 16.74 -31.62 -8.30
C ASN A 332 17.65 -31.72 -7.06
N ASP A 333 17.49 -30.84 -6.07
CA ASP A 333 18.27 -30.86 -4.81
C ASP A 333 17.36 -30.77 -3.58
N CYS A 334 17.51 -31.74 -2.68
CA CYS A 334 16.63 -31.95 -1.54
C CYS A 334 17.37 -31.88 -0.20
N THR A 335 18.60 -31.37 -0.16
CA THR A 335 19.45 -31.33 1.05
C THR A 335 20.23 -30.03 1.14
N GLU A 336 20.08 -29.29 2.25
CA GLU A 336 20.83 -28.05 2.51
C GLU A 336 21.28 -27.99 3.98
N VAL A 337 22.37 -27.26 4.24
CA VAL A 337 22.92 -27.03 5.58
C VAL A 337 22.60 -25.60 6.05
N TYR A 338 22.02 -25.48 7.25
CA TYR A 338 21.66 -24.20 7.86
C TYR A 338 22.27 -24.06 9.26
N ALA A 339 22.63 -22.83 9.65
CA ALA A 339 23.11 -22.54 10.99
C ALA A 339 22.01 -22.70 12.06
N THR A 340 22.40 -23.05 13.29
CA THR A 340 21.48 -23.20 14.42
C THR A 340 20.58 -21.99 14.65
N ASN A 341 19.32 -22.25 14.94
CA ASN A 341 18.21 -21.30 15.07
C ASN A 341 17.82 -20.55 13.78
N THR A 342 18.33 -20.94 12.60
CA THR A 342 17.79 -20.43 11.32
C THR A 342 16.33 -20.84 11.19
N SER A 343 15.44 -19.87 10.97
CA SER A 343 14.05 -20.14 10.59
C SER A 343 13.97 -20.38 9.08
N VAL A 344 13.49 -21.55 8.69
CA VAL A 344 13.33 -21.96 7.28
C VAL A 344 11.85 -22.13 6.99
N THR A 345 11.37 -21.46 5.95
CA THR A 345 10.01 -21.62 5.42
C THR A 345 10.05 -22.51 4.19
N LEU A 346 9.27 -23.58 4.17
CA LEU A 346 9.13 -24.53 3.07
C LEU A 346 7.79 -24.33 2.36
N THR A 347 7.84 -24.30 1.03
CA THR A 347 6.68 -24.20 0.14
C THR A 347 6.64 -25.43 -0.77
N ALA A 348 5.48 -26.08 -0.86
CA ALA A 348 5.25 -27.23 -1.73
C ALA A 348 4.34 -26.82 -2.91
N THR A 349 4.73 -27.21 -4.13
CA THR A 349 3.98 -26.94 -5.36
C THR A 349 3.61 -28.27 -6.00
N PRO A 350 2.32 -28.67 -6.03
CA PRO A 350 1.88 -29.89 -6.70
C PRO A 350 2.11 -29.87 -8.21
N ASP A 351 2.42 -31.04 -8.78
CA ASP A 351 2.32 -31.26 -10.23
C ASP A 351 0.84 -31.44 -10.62
N GLN A 352 0.50 -31.24 -11.90
CA GLN A 352 -0.86 -31.44 -12.39
C GLN A 352 -1.40 -32.86 -12.09
N GLY A 353 -2.61 -32.93 -11.54
CA GLY A 353 -3.26 -34.19 -11.12
C GLY A 353 -2.99 -34.61 -9.67
N TYR A 354 -2.15 -33.89 -8.94
CA TYR A 354 -1.84 -34.15 -7.53
C TYR A 354 -2.33 -33.03 -6.61
N THR A 355 -2.53 -33.36 -5.34
CA THR A 355 -2.76 -32.38 -4.27
C THR A 355 -1.72 -32.54 -3.18
N PHE A 356 -1.26 -31.42 -2.62
CA PHE A 356 -0.43 -31.42 -1.43
C PHE A 356 -1.27 -31.87 -0.24
N SER A 357 -1.12 -33.13 0.16
CA SER A 357 -1.86 -33.73 1.27
C SER A 357 -1.37 -33.26 2.62
N GLY A 358 -0.12 -32.81 2.69
CA GLY A 358 0.47 -32.11 3.82
C GLY A 358 1.93 -32.47 4.08
N TRP A 359 2.54 -31.73 5.00
CA TRP A 359 3.83 -32.07 5.57
C TRP A 359 3.70 -33.14 6.66
N GLY A 360 4.76 -33.94 6.79
CA GLY A 360 5.10 -34.70 7.99
C GLY A 360 6.61 -34.67 8.22
N GLY A 361 7.10 -35.41 9.21
CA GLY A 361 8.50 -35.35 9.65
C GLY A 361 8.61 -34.69 11.01
N ASP A 362 9.57 -33.77 11.17
CA ASP A 362 9.78 -32.99 12.41
C ASP A 362 8.71 -31.89 12.60
N ASP A 363 9.11 -30.62 12.76
CA ASP A 363 8.21 -29.51 13.13
C ASP A 363 7.21 -29.08 12.02
N CYS A 364 7.11 -29.84 10.92
CA CYS A 364 6.19 -29.57 9.82
C CYS A 364 4.98 -30.51 9.83
N THR A 365 3.79 -29.92 9.98
CA THR A 365 2.50 -30.60 9.81
C THR A 365 1.49 -29.70 9.10
N GLY A 366 0.43 -30.28 8.51
CA GLY A 366 -0.63 -29.53 7.83
C GLY A 366 -0.35 -29.23 6.36
N GLN A 367 -1.22 -28.44 5.73
CA GLN A 367 -1.30 -28.24 4.28
C GLN A 367 -0.90 -26.83 3.78
N SER A 368 -0.62 -25.90 4.70
CA SER A 368 -0.04 -24.59 4.37
C SER A 368 1.45 -24.71 4.06
N THR A 369 2.14 -23.59 3.84
CA THR A 369 3.61 -23.53 4.02
C THR A 369 3.98 -24.00 5.43
N CYS A 370 5.14 -24.65 5.56
CA CYS A 370 5.73 -24.97 6.87
C CYS A 370 6.77 -23.91 7.23
N ALA A 371 6.81 -23.46 8.48
CA ALA A 371 7.94 -22.72 9.03
C ALA A 371 8.54 -23.53 10.20
N LEU A 372 9.83 -23.84 10.11
CA LEU A 372 10.58 -24.61 11.10
C LEU A 372 11.81 -23.84 11.58
N THR A 373 12.39 -24.25 12.72
CA THR A 373 13.62 -23.65 13.27
C THR A 373 14.70 -24.72 13.40
N MET A 374 15.83 -24.53 12.73
CA MET A 374 16.92 -25.50 12.66
C MET A 374 17.68 -25.60 14.00
N ASN A 375 17.26 -26.50 14.88
CA ASN A 375 17.85 -26.75 16.20
C ASN A 375 18.42 -28.18 16.39
N ALA A 376 18.39 -28.96 15.31
CA ALA A 376 18.97 -30.28 15.11
C ALA A 376 19.00 -30.56 13.60
N ASP A 377 19.67 -31.61 13.14
CA ASP A 377 19.41 -32.18 11.80
C ASP A 377 17.93 -32.55 11.70
N LYS A 378 17.28 -32.24 10.56
CA LYS A 378 15.83 -32.43 10.36
C LYS A 378 15.50 -33.15 9.07
N ALA A 379 14.46 -33.97 9.13
CA ALA A 379 13.88 -34.68 8.00
C ALA A 379 12.39 -34.30 7.85
N VAL A 380 12.06 -33.62 6.76
CA VAL A 380 10.69 -33.22 6.43
C VAL A 380 10.20 -34.01 5.22
N THR A 381 8.98 -34.53 5.30
CA THR A 381 8.32 -35.27 4.21
C THR A 381 7.20 -34.44 3.61
N ALA A 382 7.31 -34.07 2.33
CA ALA A 382 6.25 -33.47 1.55
C ALA A 382 5.39 -34.57 0.90
N THR A 383 4.16 -34.73 1.38
CA THR A 383 3.25 -35.74 0.84
C THR A 383 2.33 -35.12 -0.20
N PHE A 384 2.61 -35.40 -1.47
CA PHE A 384 1.66 -35.27 -2.57
C PHE A 384 0.89 -36.59 -2.70
N ALA A 385 -0.43 -36.52 -2.81
CA ALA A 385 -1.26 -37.64 -3.20
C ALA A 385 -1.85 -37.36 -4.58
N THR A 386 -2.15 -38.42 -5.33
CA THR A 386 -3.17 -38.34 -6.37
C THR A 386 -4.45 -37.89 -5.71
N SER A 387 -4.98 -36.72 -6.10
CA SER A 387 -6.30 -36.28 -5.64
C SER A 387 -7.33 -37.37 -5.96
N ALA A 388 -8.40 -37.48 -5.16
CA ALA A 388 -9.54 -38.34 -5.52
C ALA A 388 -10.06 -37.87 -6.88
N GLY A 389 -9.83 -38.69 -7.91
CA GLY A 389 -9.35 -38.24 -9.23
C GLY A 389 -9.57 -36.76 -9.56
N ALA A 390 -8.53 -35.93 -9.42
CA ALA A 390 -8.56 -34.57 -9.97
C ALA A 390 -8.79 -34.68 -11.48
N LEU A 391 -9.78 -33.93 -11.97
CA LEU A 391 -10.19 -34.01 -13.34
C LEU A 391 -8.99 -33.65 -14.23
N SER A 392 -8.63 -34.55 -15.12
CA SER A 392 -7.50 -34.40 -16.03
C SER A 392 -7.75 -35.19 -17.31
N ILE A 393 -7.31 -34.64 -18.44
CA ILE A 393 -7.29 -35.34 -19.73
C ILE A 393 -5.81 -35.57 -20.05
N ALA A 394 -5.44 -36.78 -20.46
CA ALA A 394 -4.09 -37.06 -20.92
C ALA A 394 -3.74 -36.28 -22.21
N ASP A 395 -2.46 -36.09 -22.50
CA ASP A 395 -2.00 -35.53 -23.78
C ASP A 395 -2.64 -36.31 -24.95
N MET A 396 -3.37 -35.60 -25.80
CA MET A 396 -4.07 -36.20 -26.93
C MET A 396 -3.17 -36.32 -28.17
N GLY A 397 -1.99 -35.71 -28.17
CA GLY A 397 -0.92 -35.94 -29.14
C GLY A 397 -1.16 -35.34 -30.52
N MET A 398 -0.64 -36.04 -31.53
CA MET A 398 -0.53 -35.58 -32.92
C MET A 398 -1.02 -36.68 -33.87
N HIS A 399 -1.85 -36.32 -34.86
CA HIS A 399 -2.53 -37.28 -35.75
C HIS A 399 -2.44 -36.87 -37.21
N GLU A 400 -2.04 -37.80 -38.09
CA GLU A 400 -2.28 -37.71 -39.54
C GLU A 400 -3.60 -38.39 -39.89
N VAL A 401 -4.37 -37.79 -40.81
CA VAL A 401 -5.69 -38.26 -41.25
C VAL A 401 -5.80 -38.11 -42.77
N ASP A 402 -6.07 -39.21 -43.48
CA ASP A 402 -6.35 -39.15 -44.93
C ASP A 402 -7.69 -38.44 -45.20
N HIS A 403 -7.75 -37.58 -46.22
CA HIS A 403 -9.02 -36.99 -46.67
C HIS A 403 -10.04 -38.06 -47.10
N GLY A 404 -11.32 -37.81 -46.80
CA GLY A 404 -12.41 -38.74 -47.08
C GLY A 404 -12.60 -39.83 -46.03
N THR A 405 -11.80 -39.84 -44.96
CA THR A 405 -11.94 -40.76 -43.83
C THR A 405 -12.73 -40.14 -42.66
N VAL A 406 -13.19 -41.00 -41.75
CA VAL A 406 -13.81 -40.59 -40.48
C VAL A 406 -12.79 -40.76 -39.36
N PHE A 407 -12.28 -39.65 -38.83
CA PHE A 407 -11.44 -39.61 -37.64
C PHE A 407 -12.27 -39.94 -36.39
N GLN A 408 -11.69 -40.72 -35.48
CA GLN A 408 -12.28 -41.18 -34.23
C GLN A 408 -11.19 -41.23 -33.17
N TYR A 409 -11.39 -40.58 -32.02
CA TYR A 409 -10.43 -40.56 -30.93
C TYR A 409 -11.13 -40.56 -29.56
N GLN A 410 -10.69 -41.44 -28.66
CA GLN A 410 -11.20 -41.53 -27.29
C GLN A 410 -10.16 -40.95 -26.32
N PRO A 411 -10.37 -39.73 -25.78
CA PRO A 411 -9.47 -39.18 -24.75
C PRO A 411 -9.44 -40.08 -23.51
N GLN A 412 -8.27 -40.16 -22.89
CA GLN A 412 -8.12 -40.77 -21.57
C GLN A 412 -8.36 -39.70 -20.52
N ILE A 413 -9.53 -39.73 -19.89
CA ILE A 413 -9.97 -38.77 -18.89
C ILE A 413 -9.94 -39.45 -17.52
N ASN A 414 -9.24 -38.86 -16.56
CA ASN A 414 -9.21 -39.29 -15.17
C ASN A 414 -10.04 -38.31 -14.32
N GLY A 415 -10.65 -38.82 -13.26
CA GLY A 415 -11.53 -38.02 -12.39
C GLY A 415 -12.98 -37.96 -12.87
N GLU A 416 -13.86 -37.49 -11.99
CA GLU A 416 -15.28 -37.32 -12.29
C GLU A 416 -15.51 -35.98 -13.02
N PHE A 417 -15.49 -36.00 -14.35
CA PHE A 417 -16.10 -34.93 -15.14
C PHE A 417 -17.62 -35.06 -15.17
N SER A 418 -18.25 -34.01 -15.66
CA SER A 418 -19.70 -33.86 -15.72
C SER A 418 -20.14 -33.40 -17.11
N ILE A 419 -19.32 -32.64 -17.85
CA ILE A 419 -19.51 -32.49 -19.30
C ILE A 419 -18.18 -32.42 -20.04
N CYS A 420 -18.11 -32.98 -21.25
CA CYS A 420 -17.10 -32.65 -22.25
C CYS A 420 -17.73 -31.89 -23.43
N ARG A 421 -16.96 -30.98 -24.07
CA ARG A 421 -17.40 -30.27 -25.27
C ARG A 421 -16.22 -29.97 -26.20
N LYS A 422 -16.51 -29.79 -27.50
CA LYS A 422 -15.55 -29.13 -28.40
C LYS A 422 -15.34 -27.71 -27.91
N ASP A 423 -14.07 -27.33 -27.84
CA ASP A 423 -13.66 -25.96 -27.54
C ASP A 423 -13.03 -25.34 -28.78
N MET A 424 -12.01 -25.98 -29.37
CA MET A 424 -11.39 -25.55 -30.63
C MET A 424 -11.48 -26.65 -31.70
N GLY A 425 -11.45 -26.24 -32.96
CA GLY A 425 -11.31 -27.12 -34.13
C GLY A 425 -12.45 -27.03 -35.13
N HIS A 426 -12.21 -27.59 -36.32
CA HIS A 426 -13.06 -27.45 -37.52
C HIS A 426 -14.55 -27.67 -37.22
N ASP A 427 -15.41 -26.88 -37.87
CA ASP A 427 -16.85 -26.79 -37.56
C ASP A 427 -17.56 -28.16 -37.44
N ASP A 428 -17.31 -29.12 -38.34
CA ASP A 428 -17.95 -30.46 -38.31
C ASP A 428 -17.36 -31.46 -37.29
N VAL A 429 -16.27 -31.12 -36.57
CA VAL A 429 -15.75 -31.95 -35.47
C VAL A 429 -16.80 -32.01 -34.35
N LYS A 430 -17.14 -33.22 -33.93
CA LYS A 430 -18.07 -33.51 -32.84
C LYS A 430 -17.31 -34.06 -31.64
N VAL A 431 -17.77 -33.70 -30.45
CA VAL A 431 -17.30 -34.25 -29.18
C VAL A 431 -18.53 -34.77 -28.45
N ASP A 432 -18.50 -36.02 -28.04
CA ASP A 432 -19.52 -36.61 -27.19
C ASP A 432 -19.43 -36.04 -25.77
N SER A 433 -20.58 -35.68 -25.19
CA SER A 433 -20.62 -34.90 -23.95
C SER A 433 -20.43 -35.72 -22.68
N GLU A 434 -20.61 -37.04 -22.74
CA GLU A 434 -20.53 -37.97 -21.59
C GLU A 434 -19.21 -38.76 -21.57
N THR A 435 -18.53 -38.88 -22.72
CA THR A 435 -17.29 -39.67 -22.88
C THR A 435 -16.10 -38.86 -23.36
N GLY A 436 -16.32 -37.63 -23.85
CA GLY A 436 -15.31 -36.83 -24.55
C GLY A 436 -14.91 -37.37 -25.93
N ALA A 437 -15.55 -38.45 -26.42
CA ALA A 437 -15.19 -39.09 -27.67
C ALA A 437 -15.28 -38.12 -28.85
N ILE A 438 -14.17 -37.95 -29.57
CA ILE A 438 -14.03 -37.04 -30.71
C ILE A 438 -14.34 -37.82 -31.98
N SER A 439 -15.26 -37.31 -32.80
CA SER A 439 -15.59 -37.89 -34.11
C SER A 439 -15.72 -36.82 -35.18
N TRP A 440 -15.16 -37.09 -36.37
CA TRP A 440 -15.16 -36.12 -37.47
C TRP A 440 -15.10 -36.80 -38.83
N ASP A 441 -15.99 -36.41 -39.73
CA ASP A 441 -16.00 -36.86 -41.13
C ASP A 441 -15.28 -35.82 -42.00
N THR A 442 -14.13 -36.20 -42.55
CA THR A 442 -13.29 -35.29 -43.37
C THR A 442 -13.75 -35.17 -44.82
N SER A 443 -14.70 -36.02 -45.28
CA SER A 443 -15.13 -36.04 -46.69
C SER A 443 -15.75 -34.73 -47.18
N GLY A 444 -16.28 -33.92 -46.26
CA GLY A 444 -16.80 -32.58 -46.55
C GLY A 444 -15.73 -31.49 -46.71
N LEU A 445 -14.45 -31.77 -46.50
CA LEU A 445 -13.37 -30.78 -46.69
C LEU A 445 -13.06 -30.55 -48.17
N THR A 446 -12.73 -29.31 -48.52
CA THR A 446 -12.30 -28.89 -49.87
C THR A 446 -10.78 -28.80 -50.03
N PHE A 447 -10.03 -28.86 -48.92
CA PHE A 447 -8.58 -28.93 -48.86
C PHE A 447 -8.11 -29.53 -47.53
N GLY A 448 -6.89 -30.06 -47.48
CA GLY A 448 -6.24 -30.49 -46.24
C GLY A 448 -5.38 -29.38 -45.62
N ARG A 449 -5.18 -29.45 -44.30
CA ARG A 449 -4.28 -28.57 -43.52
C ARG A 449 -3.95 -29.17 -42.15
N GLY A 450 -3.05 -28.54 -41.42
CA GLY A 450 -2.93 -28.69 -39.97
C GLY A 450 -3.88 -27.77 -39.22
N PHE A 451 -4.42 -28.23 -38.10
CA PHE A 451 -5.26 -27.45 -37.18
C PHE A 451 -5.30 -28.10 -35.78
N HIS A 452 -5.77 -27.34 -34.78
CA HIS A 452 -6.01 -27.87 -33.43
C HIS A 452 -7.41 -28.42 -33.28
N ILE A 453 -7.56 -29.58 -32.63
CA ILE A 453 -8.80 -29.91 -31.91
C ILE A 453 -8.51 -29.75 -30.42
N ARG A 454 -9.28 -28.91 -29.73
CA ARG A 454 -9.23 -28.79 -28.27
C ARG A 454 -10.58 -29.16 -27.70
N ILE A 455 -10.59 -29.96 -26.64
CA ILE A 455 -11.79 -30.26 -25.87
C ILE A 455 -11.69 -29.61 -24.49
N LYS A 456 -12.82 -29.15 -23.96
CA LYS A 456 -12.98 -28.75 -22.56
C LYS A 456 -13.79 -29.83 -21.87
N CYS A 457 -13.26 -30.43 -20.81
CA CYS A 457 -14.04 -31.28 -19.90
C CYS A 457 -14.11 -30.59 -18.54
N SER A 458 -15.32 -30.53 -17.96
CA SER A 458 -15.62 -29.79 -16.75
C SER A 458 -16.29 -30.71 -15.74
N SER A 459 -15.90 -30.61 -14.47
CA SER A 459 -16.68 -31.10 -13.34
C SER A 459 -17.52 -29.94 -12.78
N TYR A 460 -17.97 -30.07 -11.54
CA TYR A 460 -18.62 -29.01 -10.78
C TYR A 460 -17.66 -27.87 -10.45
N THR A 461 -16.46 -28.22 -9.96
CA THR A 461 -15.53 -27.30 -9.29
C THR A 461 -14.32 -26.92 -10.14
N GLU A 462 -14.07 -27.64 -11.23
CA GLU A 462 -12.88 -27.45 -12.06
C GLU A 462 -13.18 -27.72 -13.54
N SER A 463 -12.32 -27.18 -14.40
CA SER A 463 -12.35 -27.38 -15.85
C SER A 463 -10.95 -27.63 -16.35
N VAL A 464 -10.79 -28.64 -17.20
CA VAL A 464 -9.54 -28.93 -17.89
C VAL A 464 -9.73 -28.91 -19.39
N TYR A 465 -8.63 -28.63 -20.07
CA TYR A 465 -8.55 -28.59 -21.52
C TYR A 465 -7.43 -29.52 -21.95
N ALA A 466 -7.63 -30.24 -23.05
CA ALA A 466 -6.54 -30.88 -23.78
C ALA A 466 -6.68 -30.58 -25.26
N ALA A 467 -5.54 -30.34 -25.92
CA ALA A 467 -5.45 -30.14 -27.36
C ALA A 467 -4.77 -31.34 -28.02
N MET A 468 -5.07 -31.52 -29.31
CA MET A 468 -4.28 -32.32 -30.25
C MET A 468 -4.01 -31.47 -31.49
N VAL A 469 -2.92 -31.78 -32.20
CA VAL A 469 -2.73 -31.32 -33.58
C VAL A 469 -3.20 -32.41 -34.52
N VAL A 470 -4.08 -32.05 -35.46
CA VAL A 470 -4.54 -32.95 -36.53
C VAL A 470 -4.08 -32.37 -37.87
N HIS A 471 -3.44 -33.21 -38.69
CA HIS A 471 -3.10 -32.94 -40.08
C HIS A 471 -4.02 -33.75 -40.98
N VAL A 472 -4.76 -33.07 -41.87
CA VAL A 472 -5.44 -33.74 -42.98
C VAL A 472 -4.53 -33.71 -44.20
N ASP A 473 -4.18 -34.89 -44.71
CA ASP A 473 -3.53 -35.07 -46.01
C ASP A 473 -4.59 -35.28 -47.09
N TYR A 474 -4.79 -34.25 -47.92
CA TYR A 474 -5.63 -34.29 -49.12
C TYR A 474 -4.79 -34.65 -50.37
N SER A 475 -3.47 -34.42 -50.35
CA SER A 475 -2.61 -34.68 -51.51
C SER A 475 -2.08 -36.11 -51.61
N GLY A 476 -2.23 -36.91 -50.56
CA GLY A 476 -1.61 -38.23 -50.38
C GLY A 476 -0.10 -38.16 -50.13
N THR A 477 0.44 -36.95 -49.91
CA THR A 477 1.88 -36.66 -49.92
C THR A 477 2.35 -35.67 -48.86
N SER A 478 1.47 -34.89 -48.22
CA SER A 478 1.87 -33.97 -47.15
C SER A 478 1.98 -34.66 -45.80
N ARG A 479 2.95 -34.28 -44.99
CA ARG A 479 3.19 -34.93 -43.69
C ARG A 479 3.16 -33.96 -42.52
N LEU A 480 2.76 -34.48 -41.36
CA LEU A 480 2.89 -33.87 -40.06
C LEU A 480 4.31 -34.12 -39.54
N ARG A 481 5.00 -33.07 -39.09
CA ARG A 481 6.37 -33.13 -38.56
C ARG A 481 6.51 -32.23 -37.34
N VAL A 482 7.51 -32.48 -36.49
CA VAL A 482 7.84 -31.60 -35.36
C VAL A 482 9.16 -30.89 -35.61
N ALA A 483 9.22 -29.59 -35.31
CA ALA A 483 10.43 -28.79 -35.37
C ALA A 483 11.45 -29.23 -34.30
N GLY A 484 12.67 -29.55 -34.72
CA GLY A 484 13.72 -30.15 -33.89
C GLY A 484 13.82 -31.68 -33.97
N GLU A 485 12.81 -32.35 -34.54
CA GLU A 485 12.75 -33.81 -34.69
C GLU A 485 12.94 -34.23 -36.16
N ASP A 486 13.38 -35.47 -36.41
CA ASP A 486 13.55 -36.09 -37.75
C ASP A 486 14.25 -35.24 -38.83
N GLY A 487 15.18 -34.38 -38.42
CA GLY A 487 15.95 -33.49 -39.29
C GLY A 487 15.21 -32.22 -39.72
N VAL A 488 14.00 -31.96 -39.21
CA VAL A 488 13.35 -30.66 -39.30
C VAL A 488 14.02 -29.71 -38.31
N SER A 489 14.34 -28.50 -38.76
CA SER A 489 14.99 -27.51 -37.91
C SER A 489 14.07 -27.02 -36.78
N GLU A 490 14.63 -26.72 -35.61
CA GLU A 490 13.93 -26.01 -34.53
C GLU A 490 13.59 -24.56 -34.92
N TYR A 491 14.41 -23.93 -35.78
CA TYR A 491 14.24 -22.52 -36.17
C TYR A 491 13.09 -22.37 -37.19
N ILE A 492 12.02 -21.65 -36.80
CA ILE A 492 10.77 -21.52 -37.56
C ILE A 492 10.99 -21.13 -39.04
N ARG A 493 11.86 -20.14 -39.33
CA ARG A 493 12.18 -19.75 -40.72
C ARG A 493 12.85 -20.86 -41.53
N VAL A 494 13.74 -21.63 -40.91
CA VAL A 494 14.50 -22.69 -41.56
C VAL A 494 13.58 -23.88 -41.83
N ALA A 495 12.79 -24.27 -40.83
CA ALA A 495 11.78 -25.31 -40.93
C ALA A 495 10.73 -24.99 -42.01
N GLY A 496 10.09 -23.81 -41.92
CA GLY A 496 9.08 -23.38 -42.89
C GLY A 496 9.61 -23.22 -44.32
N ARG A 497 10.91 -22.98 -44.51
CA ARG A 497 11.54 -22.93 -45.85
C ARG A 497 12.01 -24.31 -46.37
N ALA A 498 12.19 -25.28 -45.48
CA ALA A 498 12.60 -26.65 -45.82
C ALA A 498 11.41 -27.60 -45.98
N MET A 499 10.21 -27.21 -45.53
CA MET A 499 8.99 -28.02 -45.63
C MET A 499 8.58 -28.29 -47.08
N THR A 500 7.96 -29.44 -47.31
CA THR A 500 7.31 -29.77 -48.58
C THR A 500 6.00 -28.98 -48.68
N GLY A 501 5.64 -28.51 -49.87
CA GLY A 501 4.39 -27.77 -50.07
C GLY A 501 3.18 -28.61 -49.67
N GLY A 502 2.46 -28.17 -48.64
CA GLY A 502 1.33 -28.86 -48.02
C GLY A 502 1.61 -29.52 -46.66
N ASP A 503 2.87 -29.68 -46.25
CA ASP A 503 3.24 -30.25 -44.94
C ASP A 503 2.67 -29.44 -43.77
N THR A 504 2.58 -30.06 -42.59
CA THR A 504 2.32 -29.37 -41.32
C THR A 504 3.53 -29.51 -40.39
N ILE A 505 4.06 -28.38 -39.91
CA ILE A 505 5.16 -28.38 -38.92
C ILE A 505 4.64 -27.85 -37.59
N VAL A 506 4.72 -28.72 -36.58
CA VAL A 506 4.42 -28.43 -35.17
C VAL A 506 5.66 -27.86 -34.49
N PHE A 507 5.52 -26.71 -33.84
CA PHE A 507 6.57 -26.12 -33.03
C PHE A 507 6.33 -26.43 -31.54
N PRO A 508 7.29 -27.05 -30.82
CA PRO A 508 7.21 -27.22 -29.37
C PRO A 508 6.97 -25.91 -28.62
N ASP A 509 6.36 -25.99 -27.45
CA ASP A 509 6.07 -24.82 -26.60
C ASP A 509 7.36 -24.14 -26.13
N GLY A 510 7.37 -22.81 -26.08
CA GLY A 510 8.57 -22.04 -25.70
C GLY A 510 8.64 -20.64 -26.30
N VAL A 511 9.74 -19.93 -26.02
CA VAL A 511 9.98 -18.56 -26.49
C VAL A 511 10.96 -18.55 -27.66
N TYR A 512 10.50 -18.05 -28.80
CA TYR A 512 11.19 -18.04 -30.08
C TYR A 512 11.62 -16.60 -30.45
N PRO A 513 12.85 -16.16 -30.13
CA PRO A 513 13.26 -14.77 -30.32
C PRO A 513 13.40 -14.34 -31.79
N VAL A 514 13.07 -13.07 -32.06
CA VAL A 514 13.18 -12.40 -33.38
C VAL A 514 14.61 -11.90 -33.59
N SER A 515 15.50 -12.71 -34.19
CA SER A 515 16.92 -12.35 -34.38
C SER A 515 17.16 -11.12 -35.26
N VAL A 516 18.34 -10.53 -35.05
CA VAL A 516 18.77 -9.21 -35.52
C VAL A 516 20.00 -9.27 -36.42
N SER A 517 20.89 -10.22 -36.16
CA SER A 517 21.95 -10.68 -37.04
C SER A 517 21.40 -11.65 -38.09
N GLY A 518 22.10 -11.77 -39.23
CA GLY A 518 21.77 -12.71 -40.30
C GLY A 518 22.53 -14.03 -40.17
N ASP A 519 22.65 -14.55 -38.96
CA ASP A 519 23.34 -15.79 -38.61
C ASP A 519 22.35 -16.87 -38.18
N ALA A 520 22.63 -18.11 -38.57
CA ALA A 520 21.67 -19.23 -38.55
C ALA A 520 21.18 -19.66 -37.14
N THR A 521 21.84 -19.20 -36.07
CA THR A 521 21.64 -19.70 -34.70
C THR A 521 20.46 -19.05 -33.94
N TYR A 522 19.73 -18.11 -34.55
CA TYR A 522 18.60 -17.44 -33.88
C TYR A 522 17.41 -17.14 -34.83
N GLU A 523 17.34 -17.78 -35.99
CA GLU A 523 16.48 -17.34 -37.11
C GLU A 523 15.03 -17.84 -37.03
N ASN A 524 14.32 -17.55 -35.95
CA ASN A 524 12.92 -17.94 -35.81
C ASN A 524 11.99 -17.11 -36.71
N ALA A 525 12.01 -15.79 -36.53
CA ALA A 525 11.29 -14.84 -37.36
C ALA A 525 11.71 -14.92 -38.84
N PHE A 526 10.74 -14.90 -39.77
CA PHE A 526 11.01 -14.98 -41.20
C PHE A 526 10.77 -13.69 -41.97
N LYS A 527 11.62 -13.48 -43.00
CA LYS A 527 11.53 -12.36 -43.94
C LYS A 527 11.41 -12.87 -45.38
N ARG A 528 10.17 -12.88 -45.84
CA ARG A 528 9.60 -13.15 -47.17
C ARG A 528 9.67 -14.59 -47.68
N ASN A 529 10.84 -15.22 -47.67
CA ASN A 529 11.05 -16.49 -48.40
C ASN A 529 10.66 -17.75 -47.60
N ALA A 530 9.62 -17.66 -46.76
CA ALA A 530 9.06 -18.74 -45.96
C ALA A 530 7.62 -18.39 -45.50
N PRO A 531 6.77 -19.39 -45.17
CA PRO A 531 6.95 -20.81 -45.47
C PRO A 531 6.87 -21.14 -46.97
N THR A 532 7.20 -22.38 -47.34
CA THR A 532 6.97 -22.92 -48.69
C THR A 532 5.46 -22.90 -49.00
N PRO A 533 5.00 -22.29 -50.12
CA PRO A 533 3.59 -22.31 -50.51
C PRO A 533 2.99 -23.73 -50.59
N GLY A 534 1.71 -23.85 -50.28
CA GLY A 534 0.95 -25.09 -50.45
C GLY A 534 0.40 -25.25 -51.88
N THR A 535 -0.68 -25.99 -52.00
CA THR A 535 -1.44 -26.17 -53.25
C THR A 535 -2.91 -25.78 -53.04
N ALA A 536 -3.66 -25.61 -54.13
CA ALA A 536 -5.08 -25.24 -54.08
C ALA A 536 -5.99 -26.21 -53.28
N THR A 537 -5.49 -27.41 -52.96
CA THR A 537 -6.18 -28.43 -52.15
C THR A 537 -5.41 -28.86 -50.90
N GLN A 538 -4.28 -28.24 -50.56
CA GLN A 538 -3.48 -28.59 -49.37
C GLN A 538 -2.69 -27.37 -48.87
N LEU A 539 -2.99 -26.85 -47.68
CA LEU A 539 -2.28 -25.71 -47.09
C LEU A 539 -0.98 -26.15 -46.42
N SER A 540 0.15 -25.53 -46.77
CA SER A 540 1.36 -25.60 -45.94
C SER A 540 1.07 -24.95 -44.59
N THR A 541 1.20 -25.70 -43.50
CA THR A 541 0.80 -25.22 -42.17
C THR A 541 1.99 -25.10 -41.23
N LEU A 542 2.13 -23.94 -40.61
CA LEU A 542 2.93 -23.77 -39.39
C LEU A 542 1.96 -23.75 -38.20
N ILE A 543 2.20 -24.55 -37.17
CA ILE A 543 1.28 -24.69 -36.03
C ILE A 543 2.04 -24.78 -34.70
N ALA A 544 1.57 -24.07 -33.68
CA ALA A 544 2.04 -24.24 -32.31
C ALA A 544 1.63 -25.62 -31.77
N ARG A 545 2.43 -26.28 -30.90
CA ARG A 545 2.01 -27.51 -30.23
C ARG A 545 0.79 -27.24 -29.36
N ASN A 546 0.92 -26.38 -28.35
CA ASN A 546 -0.22 -25.83 -27.62
C ASN A 546 -0.51 -24.38 -28.06
N PRO A 547 -1.78 -24.02 -28.34
CA PRO A 547 -2.16 -22.65 -28.69
C PRO A 547 -1.74 -21.65 -27.61
N GLY A 548 -1.15 -20.53 -28.03
CA GLY A 548 -0.68 -19.46 -27.14
C GLY A 548 0.64 -19.74 -26.41
N GLN A 549 1.19 -20.96 -26.48
CA GLN A 549 2.41 -21.38 -25.78
C GLN A 549 3.70 -21.28 -26.63
N VAL A 550 3.57 -21.10 -27.95
CA VAL A 550 4.70 -20.79 -28.83
C VAL A 550 4.77 -19.27 -28.99
N VAL A 551 5.65 -18.63 -28.22
CA VAL A 551 5.73 -17.17 -28.06
C VAL A 551 6.86 -16.61 -28.93
N ILE A 552 6.52 -15.93 -30.02
CA ILE A 552 7.47 -15.22 -30.88
C ILE A 552 7.80 -13.87 -30.25
N SER A 553 8.98 -13.75 -29.64
CA SER A 553 9.35 -12.57 -28.83
C SER A 553 10.25 -11.60 -29.59
N GLY A 554 9.80 -10.36 -29.73
CA GLY A 554 10.55 -9.24 -30.29
C GLY A 554 11.49 -8.53 -29.32
N THR A 555 11.54 -8.94 -28.04
CA THR A 555 12.31 -8.29 -26.97
C THR A 555 13.80 -8.19 -27.32
N ALA A 556 14.24 -6.98 -27.68
CA ALA A 556 15.58 -6.75 -28.21
C ALA A 556 16.63 -6.66 -27.08
N ASN A 557 17.68 -7.47 -27.19
CA ASN A 557 18.78 -7.51 -26.22
C ASN A 557 19.70 -6.26 -26.31
N GLY A 558 19.33 -5.20 -25.59
CA GLY A 558 20.20 -4.13 -25.10
C GLY A 558 20.78 -3.10 -26.08
N ASN A 559 21.04 -3.42 -27.36
CA ASN A 559 21.87 -2.58 -28.25
C ASN A 559 21.46 -2.57 -29.75
N ILE A 560 20.18 -2.76 -30.07
CA ILE A 560 19.76 -3.06 -31.46
C ILE A 560 18.80 -2.02 -32.06
N GLY A 561 19.35 -1.13 -32.89
CA GLY A 561 18.59 -0.07 -33.59
C GLY A 561 18.11 -0.42 -35.00
N LYS A 562 17.32 -1.49 -35.18
CA LYS A 562 16.65 -1.78 -36.47
C LYS A 562 15.30 -2.48 -36.29
N GLN A 563 14.23 -1.80 -36.75
CA GLN A 563 12.88 -2.33 -36.88
C GLN A 563 12.81 -3.79 -37.35
N LYS A 564 11.91 -4.56 -36.73
CA LYS A 564 11.58 -5.92 -37.15
C LYS A 564 10.10 -6.24 -37.12
N ASN A 565 9.72 -7.05 -38.09
CA ASN A 565 8.49 -7.81 -38.12
C ASN A 565 8.82 -9.23 -37.61
N ALA A 566 7.89 -9.91 -36.94
CA ALA A 566 8.08 -11.31 -36.56
C ALA A 566 7.85 -12.24 -37.77
N PHE A 567 6.73 -12.05 -38.47
CA PHE A 567 6.45 -12.72 -39.73
C PHE A 567 6.23 -11.69 -40.83
N GLU A 568 7.09 -11.68 -41.85
CA GLU A 568 6.92 -10.88 -43.06
C GLU A 568 6.81 -11.82 -44.26
N PHE A 569 5.63 -11.98 -44.85
CA PHE A 569 5.41 -12.79 -46.05
C PHE A 569 5.89 -12.08 -47.33
N GLY A 570 6.38 -12.86 -48.29
CA GLY A 570 6.61 -12.42 -49.68
C GLY A 570 5.38 -12.65 -50.53
N ASP A 571 5.57 -12.99 -51.80
CA ASP A 571 4.54 -13.63 -52.60
C ASP A 571 4.35 -15.07 -52.08
N ILE A 572 3.14 -15.41 -51.64
CA ILE A 572 2.85 -16.68 -50.97
C ILE A 572 1.41 -17.12 -51.23
N SER A 573 1.17 -18.43 -51.26
CA SER A 573 -0.20 -18.95 -51.38
C SER A 573 -0.43 -20.28 -50.69
N ASN A 574 -1.70 -20.52 -50.33
CA ASN A 574 -2.18 -21.76 -49.70
C ASN A 574 -1.38 -22.09 -48.43
N VAL A 575 -1.44 -21.21 -47.44
CA VAL A 575 -0.67 -21.30 -46.18
C VAL A 575 -1.58 -21.08 -44.97
N ALA A 576 -1.33 -21.82 -43.89
CA ALA A 576 -1.94 -21.58 -42.59
C ALA A 576 -0.86 -21.30 -41.53
N MET A 577 -1.14 -20.35 -40.63
CA MET A 577 -0.35 -20.09 -39.42
C MET A 577 -1.28 -20.15 -38.22
N VAL A 578 -1.04 -21.12 -37.32
CA VAL A 578 -2.05 -21.56 -36.34
C VAL A 578 -1.51 -21.55 -34.90
N GLY A 579 -2.20 -20.88 -33.98
CA GLY A 579 -1.97 -20.98 -32.53
C GLY A 579 -0.75 -20.25 -31.96
N PHE A 580 -0.06 -19.42 -32.76
CA PHE A 580 1.12 -18.69 -32.31
C PHE A 580 0.77 -17.48 -31.45
N GLN A 581 1.56 -17.24 -30.40
CA GLN A 581 1.56 -15.98 -29.69
C GLN A 581 2.72 -15.11 -30.18
N ILE A 582 2.53 -13.80 -30.32
CA ILE A 582 3.56 -12.87 -30.78
C ILE A 582 3.58 -11.66 -29.85
N GLU A 583 4.73 -11.33 -29.28
CA GLU A 583 4.85 -10.33 -28.21
C GLU A 583 6.09 -9.44 -28.41
N ASN A 584 6.03 -8.19 -27.96
CA ASN A 584 7.17 -7.26 -27.92
C ASN A 584 7.82 -6.93 -29.29
N VAL A 585 7.07 -7.07 -30.39
CA VAL A 585 7.59 -6.84 -31.76
C VAL A 585 7.69 -5.34 -32.09
N GLN A 586 8.78 -4.96 -32.78
CA GLN A 586 9.17 -3.56 -33.00
C GLN A 586 8.44 -2.84 -34.14
N ARG A 587 7.77 -3.55 -35.06
CA ARG A 587 7.09 -2.95 -36.22
C ARG A 587 5.79 -3.64 -36.60
N SER A 588 5.79 -4.95 -36.85
CA SER A 588 4.54 -5.69 -37.07
C SER A 588 4.65 -7.17 -36.71
N SER A 589 3.67 -7.70 -35.98
CA SER A 589 3.68 -9.11 -35.56
C SER A 589 3.50 -10.03 -36.78
N VAL A 590 2.52 -9.75 -37.63
CA VAL A 590 2.35 -10.37 -38.96
C VAL A 590 2.28 -9.28 -40.03
N THR A 591 3.00 -9.44 -41.14
CA THR A 591 2.87 -8.56 -42.31
C THR A 591 3.15 -9.25 -43.64
N SER A 592 2.85 -8.62 -44.79
CA SER A 592 3.38 -9.02 -46.10
C SER A 592 4.11 -7.88 -46.82
N GLN A 593 4.81 -8.21 -47.90
CA GLN A 593 5.46 -7.29 -48.85
C GLN A 593 5.24 -7.70 -50.33
N GLY A 594 4.38 -8.70 -50.55
CA GLY A 594 3.99 -9.26 -51.85
C GLY A 594 2.62 -9.93 -51.71
N SER A 595 2.18 -10.61 -52.76
CA SER A 595 0.80 -11.09 -52.87
C SER A 595 0.50 -12.30 -51.98
N VAL A 596 -0.56 -12.23 -51.16
CA VAL A 596 -0.98 -13.33 -50.27
C VAL A 596 -2.31 -13.94 -50.73
N ASN A 597 -2.29 -15.17 -51.25
CA ASN A 597 -3.47 -15.82 -51.83
C ASN A 597 -3.85 -17.09 -51.05
N LYS A 598 -5.03 -17.11 -50.44
CA LYS A 598 -5.44 -18.11 -49.44
C LYS A 598 -4.40 -18.29 -48.31
N VAL A 599 -4.26 -17.23 -47.51
CA VAL A 599 -3.48 -17.28 -46.25
C VAL A 599 -4.45 -17.24 -45.06
N LEU A 600 -4.46 -18.32 -44.28
CA LEU A 600 -5.21 -18.45 -43.04
C LEU A 600 -4.34 -18.07 -41.86
N ILE A 601 -4.79 -17.08 -41.08
CA ILE A 601 -4.26 -16.72 -39.77
C ILE A 601 -5.29 -17.18 -38.74
N GLU A 602 -4.96 -18.20 -37.95
CA GLU A 602 -5.88 -18.80 -36.99
C GLU A 602 -5.31 -18.88 -35.57
N PHE A 603 -6.10 -18.48 -34.56
CA PHE A 603 -5.66 -18.53 -33.16
C PHE A 603 -4.31 -17.82 -32.91
N VAL A 604 -4.01 -16.80 -33.71
CA VAL A 604 -2.78 -16.01 -33.57
C VAL A 604 -3.05 -14.85 -32.63
N GLY A 605 -2.29 -14.83 -31.52
CA GLY A 605 -2.25 -13.73 -30.57
C GLY A 605 -1.14 -12.73 -30.93
N ALA A 606 -1.42 -11.43 -30.88
CA ALA A 606 -0.44 -10.38 -31.16
C ALA A 606 -0.50 -9.24 -30.11
N ALA A 607 0.57 -9.07 -29.34
CA ALA A 607 0.71 -7.99 -28.37
C ALA A 607 1.64 -6.89 -28.93
N GLY A 608 1.06 -5.74 -29.28
CA GLY A 608 1.77 -4.55 -29.73
C GLY A 608 2.56 -3.90 -28.62
N ALA A 609 3.84 -3.55 -28.88
CA ALA A 609 4.68 -2.91 -27.87
C ALA A 609 5.71 -1.91 -28.43
N GLY A 610 6.36 -2.24 -29.56
CA GLY A 610 7.49 -1.47 -30.06
C GLY A 610 8.74 -1.58 -29.19
N THR A 611 9.77 -0.79 -29.51
CA THR A 611 11.04 -0.80 -28.75
C THR A 611 10.93 -0.13 -27.36
N ASN A 612 9.93 0.73 -27.12
CA ASN A 612 9.85 1.54 -25.90
C ASN A 612 8.55 1.34 -25.09
N LEU A 613 7.79 0.26 -25.33
CA LEU A 613 6.51 -0.04 -24.67
C LEU A 613 5.56 1.18 -24.67
N ARG A 614 5.33 1.74 -25.86
CA ARG A 614 4.56 2.98 -26.05
C ARG A 614 3.86 3.03 -27.40
N SER A 615 2.79 3.81 -27.47
CA SER A 615 2.04 4.10 -28.70
C SER A 615 2.78 5.02 -29.71
N CYS A 616 2.26 5.08 -30.94
CA CYS A 616 2.84 5.79 -32.10
C CYS A 616 2.19 7.16 -32.37
N SER A 617 2.89 8.28 -32.14
CA SER A 617 2.32 9.61 -32.49
C SER A 617 2.11 9.80 -34.00
N ASN A 618 2.84 9.03 -34.84
CA ASN A 618 2.83 9.14 -36.30
C ASN A 618 3.51 7.95 -36.98
N PHE A 619 3.45 7.91 -38.32
CA PHE A 619 4.08 6.86 -39.12
C PHE A 619 5.62 6.84 -39.04
N SER A 620 6.28 7.97 -38.72
CA SER A 620 7.73 7.99 -38.59
C SER A 620 8.22 7.30 -37.32
N GLU A 621 7.48 7.35 -36.21
CA GLU A 621 7.75 6.54 -35.00
C GLU A 621 7.50 5.04 -35.28
N ALA A 622 6.43 4.75 -36.02
CA ALA A 622 6.11 3.42 -36.52
C ALA A 622 7.10 2.92 -37.60
N ALA A 623 7.96 3.79 -38.14
CA ALA A 623 9.01 3.52 -39.12
C ALA A 623 10.45 3.65 -38.56
N SER A 624 10.61 4.16 -37.33
CA SER A 624 11.84 4.05 -36.54
C SER A 624 11.84 2.79 -35.65
N GLY A 625 10.65 2.33 -35.24
CA GLY A 625 10.43 1.13 -34.43
C GLY A 625 10.18 1.43 -32.95
N GLU A 626 9.84 2.67 -32.63
CA GLU A 626 9.62 3.10 -31.25
C GLU A 626 8.37 2.47 -30.60
N CYS A 627 7.43 2.06 -31.45
CA CYS A 627 6.06 1.62 -31.22
C CYS A 627 5.67 0.63 -32.35
N SER A 628 4.65 -0.22 -32.18
CA SER A 628 4.23 -1.16 -33.25
C SER A 628 3.33 -0.47 -34.29
N ASN A 629 3.67 -0.64 -35.58
CA ASN A 629 2.84 -0.12 -36.67
C ASN A 629 1.54 -0.92 -36.83
N ALA A 630 1.59 -2.25 -36.70
CA ALA A 630 0.41 -3.09 -36.86
C ALA A 630 0.56 -4.42 -36.11
N GLY A 631 -0.54 -4.94 -35.55
CA GLY A 631 -0.60 -6.31 -35.10
C GLY A 631 -0.42 -7.26 -36.27
N MET A 632 -1.45 -7.35 -37.11
CA MET A 632 -1.50 -8.22 -38.27
C MET A 632 -1.88 -7.43 -39.52
N ARG A 633 -1.00 -7.34 -40.52
CA ARG A 633 -1.22 -6.57 -41.76
C ARG A 633 -0.97 -7.40 -43.03
N LEU A 634 -2.01 -7.90 -43.68
CA LEU A 634 -1.87 -8.66 -44.93
C LEU A 634 -2.26 -7.81 -46.15
N ASN A 635 -1.33 -7.70 -47.12
CA ASN A 635 -1.54 -6.94 -48.36
C ASN A 635 -1.81 -7.87 -49.55
N ASP A 636 -2.66 -7.43 -50.46
CA ASP A 636 -3.11 -8.08 -51.70
C ASP A 636 -3.84 -9.44 -51.50
N GLY A 637 -4.55 -9.90 -52.53
CA GLY A 637 -5.15 -11.24 -52.58
C GLY A 637 -6.30 -11.46 -51.59
N ASN A 638 -6.36 -12.63 -50.95
CA ASN A 638 -7.51 -13.07 -50.13
C ASN A 638 -7.08 -13.76 -48.82
N PRO A 639 -6.68 -12.98 -47.79
CA PRO A 639 -6.42 -13.50 -46.45
C PRO A 639 -7.72 -13.78 -45.66
N LEU A 640 -7.64 -14.74 -44.74
CA LEU A 640 -8.67 -15.04 -43.74
C LEU A 640 -8.06 -14.95 -42.34
N PHE A 641 -8.60 -14.06 -41.50
CA PHE A 641 -8.34 -14.01 -40.06
C PHE A 641 -9.49 -14.70 -39.32
N GLN A 642 -9.17 -15.72 -38.53
CA GLN A 642 -10.14 -16.57 -37.83
C GLN A 642 -9.69 -16.80 -36.39
N ASN A 643 -10.58 -16.72 -35.41
CA ASN A 643 -10.26 -17.04 -33.99
C ASN A 643 -9.04 -16.26 -33.43
N SER A 644 -8.64 -15.14 -34.03
CA SER A 644 -7.33 -14.50 -33.79
C SER A 644 -7.50 -13.20 -33.00
N TYR A 645 -6.46 -12.81 -32.27
CA TYR A 645 -6.58 -11.77 -31.25
C TYR A 645 -5.38 -10.82 -31.21
N ASP A 646 -5.64 -9.52 -31.10
CA ASP A 646 -4.62 -8.47 -31.03
C ASP A 646 -4.85 -7.57 -29.81
N TRP A 647 -3.78 -7.10 -29.15
CA TRP A 647 -3.89 -6.13 -28.07
C TRP A 647 -2.68 -5.21 -27.87
N GLY A 648 -2.83 -4.16 -27.06
CA GLY A 648 -1.75 -3.27 -26.62
C GLY A 648 -1.39 -2.15 -27.60
N HIS A 649 -0.10 -1.84 -27.72
CA HIS A 649 0.43 -0.65 -28.43
C HIS A 649 0.62 -0.85 -29.94
N ASN A 650 -0.42 -1.30 -30.63
CA ASN A 650 -0.47 -1.27 -32.09
C ASN A 650 -1.11 0.03 -32.59
N ARG A 651 -0.60 0.58 -33.70
CA ARG A 651 -1.33 1.64 -34.43
C ARG A 651 -2.54 1.09 -35.21
N TYR A 652 -2.41 -0.11 -35.77
CA TYR A 652 -3.52 -0.84 -36.41
C TYR A 652 -3.58 -2.27 -35.84
N GLY A 653 -4.75 -2.77 -35.46
CA GLY A 653 -4.86 -4.13 -34.94
C GLY A 653 -4.73 -5.18 -36.04
N ILE A 654 -5.88 -5.56 -36.62
CA ILE A 654 -5.96 -6.37 -37.84
C ILE A 654 -6.18 -5.41 -39.03
N MET A 655 -5.33 -5.54 -40.05
CA MET A 655 -5.31 -4.67 -41.23
C MET A 655 -5.23 -5.51 -42.51
N THR A 656 -6.07 -5.17 -43.49
CA THR A 656 -5.90 -5.57 -44.89
C THR A 656 -5.56 -4.38 -45.76
N ASN A 657 -4.91 -4.63 -46.90
CA ASN A 657 -4.48 -3.59 -47.81
C ASN A 657 -4.44 -4.07 -49.27
N ARG A 658 -5.25 -3.48 -50.16
CA ARG A 658 -5.37 -3.87 -51.58
C ARG A 658 -5.78 -5.32 -51.83
N THR A 659 -6.41 -5.96 -50.85
CA THR A 659 -6.98 -7.30 -50.96
C THR A 659 -8.19 -7.32 -51.89
N SER A 660 -8.36 -8.42 -52.62
CA SER A 660 -9.43 -8.69 -53.58
C SER A 660 -10.59 -9.48 -52.97
N GLY A 661 -10.66 -9.59 -51.64
CA GLY A 661 -11.61 -10.45 -50.93
C GLY A 661 -11.04 -11.00 -49.64
N SER A 662 -10.97 -10.17 -48.59
CA SER A 662 -10.55 -10.59 -47.25
C SER A 662 -11.73 -10.96 -46.35
N ILE A 663 -11.48 -11.82 -45.36
CA ILE A 663 -12.45 -12.17 -44.31
C ILE A 663 -11.79 -12.02 -42.94
N THR A 664 -12.49 -11.42 -41.98
CA THR A 664 -12.11 -11.42 -40.57
C THR A 664 -13.28 -11.88 -39.72
N ARG A 665 -13.11 -12.93 -38.92
CA ARG A 665 -14.21 -13.48 -38.11
C ARG A 665 -13.77 -14.15 -36.82
N ARG A 666 -14.70 -14.27 -35.86
CA ARG A 666 -14.46 -14.93 -34.56
C ARG A 666 -13.26 -14.31 -33.81
N SER A 667 -12.93 -13.04 -34.09
CA SER A 667 -11.62 -12.42 -33.83
C SER A 667 -11.75 -11.12 -33.04
N PHE A 668 -10.77 -10.81 -32.22
CA PHE A 668 -10.82 -9.75 -31.21
C PHE A 668 -9.64 -8.77 -31.34
N VAL A 669 -9.86 -7.47 -31.16
CA VAL A 669 -8.78 -6.46 -31.14
C VAL A 669 -9.01 -5.51 -29.97
N ARG A 670 -7.98 -5.26 -29.15
CA ARG A 670 -8.00 -4.30 -28.03
C ARG A 670 -6.85 -3.29 -28.08
N LEU A 671 -7.14 -2.03 -28.39
CA LEU A 671 -6.10 -0.99 -28.41
C LEU A 671 -6.13 -0.18 -27.10
N ASP A 672 -5.10 -0.31 -26.27
CA ASP A 672 -5.09 0.28 -24.92
C ASP A 672 -4.60 1.74 -24.85
N GLU A 673 -3.82 2.22 -25.84
CA GLU A 673 -3.24 3.58 -25.83
C GLU A 673 -3.26 4.27 -27.19
N HIS A 674 -3.73 5.52 -27.21
CA HIS A 674 -3.60 6.47 -28.33
C HIS A 674 -2.64 7.61 -28.00
N LYS A 675 -1.94 8.14 -29.02
CA LYS A 675 -1.03 9.29 -28.92
C LYS A 675 -0.96 10.05 -30.24
N GLY A 676 -0.84 11.38 -30.14
CA GLY A 676 -0.71 12.27 -31.29
C GLY A 676 -2.02 12.49 -32.06
N ASP A 677 -1.88 12.89 -33.32
CA ASP A 677 -2.93 13.48 -34.16
C ASP A 677 -3.08 12.67 -35.47
N GLN A 678 -3.17 11.34 -35.36
CA GLN A 678 -3.06 10.42 -36.50
C GLN A 678 -4.05 9.25 -36.39
N PRO A 679 -4.52 8.67 -37.52
CA PRO A 679 -5.45 7.55 -37.50
C PRO A 679 -4.85 6.29 -36.87
N TYR A 680 -5.66 5.62 -36.07
CA TYR A 680 -5.51 4.27 -35.54
C TYR A 680 -6.78 3.49 -35.89
N GLY A 681 -6.67 2.19 -36.15
CA GLY A 681 -7.82 1.36 -36.54
C GLY A 681 -7.77 -0.04 -35.95
N GLY A 682 -8.87 -0.51 -35.35
CA GLY A 682 -8.96 -1.85 -34.77
C GLY A 682 -8.96 -2.92 -35.87
N PHE A 683 -9.92 -2.80 -36.77
CA PHE A 683 -10.01 -3.54 -38.03
C PHE A 683 -9.92 -2.52 -39.17
N SER A 684 -8.96 -2.65 -40.08
CA SER A 684 -8.61 -1.57 -41.01
C SER A 684 -8.52 -2.08 -42.45
N ASN A 685 -9.35 -1.55 -43.37
CA ASN A 685 -9.52 -2.08 -44.72
C ASN A 685 -9.00 -1.08 -45.76
N TYR A 686 -7.72 -1.16 -46.11
CA TYR A 686 -6.98 -0.09 -46.78
C TYR A 686 -6.92 -0.32 -48.31
N CYS A 687 -7.77 0.35 -49.08
CA CYS A 687 -7.85 0.14 -50.53
C CYS A 687 -8.26 -1.28 -50.96
N ASP A 688 -8.95 -2.02 -50.08
CA ASP A 688 -9.48 -3.36 -50.35
C ASP A 688 -10.72 -3.29 -51.24
N SER A 689 -10.81 -4.13 -52.29
CA SER A 689 -11.98 -4.15 -53.18
C SER A 689 -13.10 -5.08 -52.68
N ALA A 690 -12.82 -5.98 -51.74
CA ALA A 690 -13.83 -6.70 -50.98
C ALA A 690 -13.32 -7.10 -49.59
N HIS A 691 -14.17 -6.88 -48.56
CA HIS A 691 -13.92 -7.32 -47.19
C HIS A 691 -15.23 -7.75 -46.51
N LEU A 692 -15.14 -8.80 -45.70
CA LEU A 692 -16.27 -9.36 -44.95
C LEU A 692 -15.89 -9.63 -43.48
N SER A 693 -16.45 -8.81 -42.58
CA SER A 693 -16.36 -9.08 -41.14
C SER A 693 -17.53 -9.98 -40.71
N GLN A 694 -17.26 -11.08 -40.02
CA GLN A 694 -18.26 -12.12 -39.74
C GLN A 694 -18.18 -12.66 -38.31
N ASP A 695 -19.24 -13.35 -37.89
CA ASP A 695 -19.23 -14.30 -36.77
C ASP A 695 -18.48 -13.85 -35.50
N ASN A 696 -19.01 -12.87 -34.76
CA ASN A 696 -18.40 -12.38 -33.51
C ASN A 696 -17.00 -11.78 -33.76
N THR A 697 -16.94 -10.70 -34.53
CA THR A 697 -15.78 -9.81 -34.54
C THR A 697 -15.94 -8.80 -33.41
N VAL A 698 -14.89 -8.55 -32.63
CA VAL A 698 -14.95 -7.68 -31.45
C VAL A 698 -13.84 -6.64 -31.48
N PHE A 699 -14.20 -5.37 -31.35
CA PHE A 699 -13.27 -4.28 -31.11
C PHE A 699 -13.50 -3.66 -29.72
N ASP A 700 -12.48 -3.73 -28.88
CA ASP A 700 -12.41 -3.10 -27.56
C ASP A 700 -11.31 -2.04 -27.55
N SER A 701 -11.38 -1.06 -26.65
CA SER A 701 -10.33 -0.05 -26.49
C SER A 701 -10.52 0.76 -25.22
N LEU A 702 -9.39 1.11 -24.58
CA LEU A 702 -9.34 2.03 -23.44
C LEU A 702 -8.78 3.40 -23.81
N ALA A 703 -8.47 3.63 -25.10
CA ALA A 703 -7.96 4.90 -25.57
C ALA A 703 -9.06 5.97 -25.57
N ILE A 704 -8.86 7.09 -24.87
CA ILE A 704 -9.82 8.20 -24.92
C ILE A 704 -9.69 8.91 -26.29
N ALA A 705 -10.83 9.16 -26.93
CA ALA A 705 -10.91 9.82 -28.24
C ALA A 705 -10.10 11.13 -28.33
N ALA A 706 -9.25 11.24 -29.36
CA ALA A 706 -8.41 12.42 -29.59
C ALA A 706 -9.26 13.64 -30.01
N PRO A 707 -9.16 14.80 -29.33
CA PRO A 707 -10.10 15.91 -29.49
C PRO A 707 -9.94 16.74 -30.78
N HIS A 708 -9.04 16.37 -31.71
CA HIS A 708 -8.58 17.24 -32.80
C HIS A 708 -8.59 16.62 -34.22
N TYR A 709 -8.73 15.29 -34.37
CA TYR A 709 -8.79 14.61 -35.66
C TYR A 709 -10.01 13.68 -35.75
N LYS A 710 -10.66 13.65 -36.93
CA LYS A 710 -11.92 12.93 -37.19
C LYS A 710 -11.74 11.42 -37.48
N ASN A 711 -10.63 10.84 -37.06
CA ASN A 711 -10.30 9.44 -37.29
C ASN A 711 -10.33 8.71 -35.95
N TYR A 712 -11.50 8.18 -35.63
CA TYR A 712 -11.78 7.51 -34.37
C TYR A 712 -11.78 6.00 -34.57
N ALA A 713 -11.56 5.26 -33.47
CA ALA A 713 -11.28 3.84 -33.56
C ALA A 713 -12.55 3.02 -33.88
N GLY A 714 -12.54 2.41 -35.06
CA GLY A 714 -13.63 1.60 -35.58
C GLY A 714 -13.15 0.68 -36.69
N LEU A 715 -14.09 0.15 -37.47
CA LEU A 715 -13.77 -0.64 -38.66
C LEU A 715 -13.43 0.34 -39.80
N GLU A 716 -12.16 0.77 -39.87
CA GLU A 716 -11.71 1.87 -40.75
C GLU A 716 -11.78 1.45 -42.23
N ALA A 717 -12.95 1.67 -42.80
CA ALA A 717 -13.09 2.00 -44.21
C ALA A 717 -12.53 3.42 -44.43
N TYR A 718 -11.48 3.51 -45.26
CA TYR A 718 -11.17 4.63 -46.15
C TYR A 718 -11.25 6.10 -45.65
N PRO A 719 -10.11 6.63 -45.18
CA PRO A 719 -9.66 7.93 -45.70
C PRO A 719 -8.21 7.89 -46.21
N ALA A 720 -7.82 6.78 -46.85
CA ALA A 720 -6.49 6.59 -47.44
C ALA A 720 -6.29 7.44 -48.71
N THR A 721 -5.17 8.18 -48.76
CA THR A 721 -4.84 9.04 -49.91
C THR A 721 -4.36 8.21 -51.10
N GLY A 722 -4.92 8.45 -52.29
CA GLY A 722 -4.54 7.78 -53.54
C GLY A 722 -5.33 6.51 -53.89
N CYS A 723 -6.51 6.31 -53.30
CA CYS A 723 -7.44 5.23 -53.61
C CYS A 723 -8.90 5.74 -53.79
N GLU A 724 -9.12 7.06 -53.91
CA GLU A 724 -10.41 7.77 -53.76
C GLU A 724 -11.50 7.41 -54.81
N ASN A 725 -11.23 6.45 -55.69
CA ASN A 725 -12.03 6.09 -56.86
C ASN A 725 -12.00 4.56 -57.16
N ASP A 726 -11.44 3.73 -56.26
CA ASP A 726 -11.37 2.28 -56.42
C ASP A 726 -12.70 1.64 -55.95
N ASP A 727 -13.37 0.82 -56.78
CA ASP A 727 -14.63 0.14 -56.41
C ASP A 727 -14.42 -0.86 -55.25
N ALA A 728 -15.18 -0.73 -54.16
CA ALA A 728 -15.09 -1.62 -52.98
C ALA A 728 -16.44 -2.25 -52.58
N THR A 729 -16.41 -3.47 -52.04
CA THR A 729 -17.56 -4.18 -51.45
C THR A 729 -17.25 -4.58 -50.01
N LEU A 730 -17.58 -3.70 -49.06
CA LEU A 730 -17.44 -3.92 -47.62
C LEU A 730 -18.79 -4.36 -47.04
N LYS A 731 -18.77 -5.37 -46.15
CA LYS A 731 -19.96 -6.04 -45.60
C LYS A 731 -19.70 -6.54 -44.16
N THR A 732 -20.68 -6.46 -43.27
CA THR A 732 -20.65 -7.16 -41.95
C THR A 732 -21.80 -8.16 -41.83
N GLU A 733 -21.52 -9.35 -41.29
CA GLU A 733 -22.51 -10.42 -41.14
C GLU A 733 -22.35 -11.24 -39.86
N GLY A 734 -23.09 -10.85 -38.84
CA GLY A 734 -22.97 -11.42 -37.51
C GLY A 734 -22.60 -10.34 -36.53
N LEU A 735 -22.50 -10.71 -35.26
CA LEU A 735 -22.18 -9.74 -34.21
C LEU A 735 -20.83 -9.06 -34.51
N LEU A 736 -20.87 -7.75 -34.70
CA LEU A 736 -19.70 -6.88 -34.62
C LEU A 736 -19.84 -6.04 -33.34
N ALA A 737 -19.14 -6.42 -32.28
CA ALA A 737 -19.19 -5.69 -31.01
C ALA A 737 -18.13 -4.58 -31.00
N VAL A 738 -18.49 -3.36 -30.57
CA VAL A 738 -17.61 -2.18 -30.59
C VAL A 738 -17.72 -1.38 -29.29
N ASN A 739 -16.58 -1.10 -28.63
CA ASN A 739 -16.52 -0.20 -27.49
C ASN A 739 -16.56 1.28 -27.93
N ASN A 740 -17.58 2.01 -27.46
CA ASN A 740 -17.93 3.37 -27.85
C ASN A 740 -17.43 4.47 -26.86
N ASP A 741 -16.48 4.18 -25.96
CA ASP A 741 -15.64 5.25 -25.36
C ASP A 741 -14.76 5.96 -26.42
N LEU A 742 -14.71 5.41 -27.66
CA LEU A 742 -14.32 6.08 -28.90
C LEU A 742 -15.51 6.18 -29.86
N SER A 743 -15.47 7.10 -30.83
CA SER A 743 -16.41 7.02 -31.94
C SER A 743 -16.03 5.89 -32.91
N LEU A 744 -17.00 5.11 -33.36
CA LEU A 744 -16.85 4.29 -34.55
C LEU A 744 -16.89 5.21 -35.78
N SER A 745 -15.85 5.20 -36.61
CA SER A 745 -15.83 5.90 -37.91
C SER A 745 -16.10 4.93 -39.06
N LEU A 746 -17.21 5.11 -39.78
CA LEU A 746 -17.42 4.49 -41.10
C LEU A 746 -17.29 5.57 -42.18
N MET A 747 -16.38 5.38 -43.15
CA MET A 747 -16.15 6.35 -44.24
C MET A 747 -16.13 5.64 -45.60
N ASP A 748 -16.77 6.24 -46.61
CA ASP A 748 -16.95 5.66 -47.95
C ASP A 748 -16.87 6.72 -49.07
N GLN A 749 -16.57 6.28 -50.29
CA GLN A 749 -16.11 7.08 -51.42
C GLN A 749 -16.94 6.83 -52.70
N LYS A 750 -16.61 7.55 -53.78
CA LYS A 750 -17.52 7.77 -54.93
C LYS A 750 -17.73 6.59 -55.89
N ALA A 751 -16.99 5.50 -55.74
CA ALA A 751 -16.97 4.36 -56.67
C ALA A 751 -17.32 3.05 -55.92
N GLY A 752 -17.99 2.09 -56.56
CA GLY A 752 -18.45 0.83 -55.96
C GLY A 752 -19.98 0.71 -55.71
N PRO A 753 -20.47 -0.50 -55.35
CA PRO A 753 -21.86 -0.77 -54.96
C PRO A 753 -22.22 -0.20 -53.56
N VAL A 754 -23.45 -0.49 -53.11
CA VAL A 754 -23.99 -0.17 -51.77
C VAL A 754 -23.34 -1.04 -50.69
N HIS A 755 -23.01 -0.45 -49.54
CA HIS A 755 -22.51 -1.15 -48.37
C HIS A 755 -23.62 -1.63 -47.42
N VAL A 756 -23.39 -2.80 -46.82
CA VAL A 756 -24.35 -3.52 -45.95
C VAL A 756 -23.69 -3.81 -44.61
N TRP A 757 -24.19 -3.14 -43.56
CA TRP A 757 -23.69 -3.26 -42.19
C TRP A 757 -24.77 -3.89 -41.32
N ASP A 758 -24.68 -5.19 -41.04
CA ASP A 758 -25.68 -5.96 -40.28
C ASP A 758 -25.13 -6.35 -38.89
N TYR A 759 -25.99 -6.30 -37.86
CA TYR A 759 -25.78 -6.69 -36.45
C TYR A 759 -24.55 -6.12 -35.71
N ILE A 760 -24.30 -4.81 -35.85
CA ILE A 760 -23.31 -4.10 -35.03
C ILE A 760 -23.91 -3.80 -33.64
N VAL A 761 -23.15 -3.97 -32.56
CA VAL A 761 -23.56 -3.64 -31.19
C VAL A 761 -22.51 -2.78 -30.50
N SER A 762 -22.90 -1.55 -30.19
CA SER A 762 -22.18 -0.61 -29.33
C SER A 762 -22.26 -1.03 -27.85
N TYR A 763 -21.14 -0.93 -27.12
CA TYR A 763 -21.06 -1.00 -25.66
C TYR A 763 -20.10 0.08 -25.11
N ASP A 764 -19.88 0.19 -23.80
CA ASP A 764 -18.80 1.02 -23.23
C ASP A 764 -18.05 0.33 -22.08
N SER A 765 -16.89 0.86 -21.68
CA SER A 765 -16.04 0.29 -20.62
C SER A 765 -16.64 0.30 -19.20
N LYS A 766 -17.86 0.82 -19.03
CA LYS A 766 -18.57 0.95 -17.75
C LYS A 766 -19.86 0.13 -17.71
N GLY A 767 -20.25 -0.48 -18.83
CA GLY A 767 -21.58 -1.08 -19.00
C GLY A 767 -22.71 -0.05 -18.92
N THR A 768 -22.45 1.23 -19.16
CA THR A 768 -23.48 2.28 -19.18
C THR A 768 -24.17 2.40 -20.54
N CYS A 769 -23.47 2.04 -21.62
CA CYS A 769 -24.01 1.80 -22.95
C CYS A 769 -24.28 0.30 -23.14
N THR A 770 -25.56 -0.06 -23.16
CA THR A 770 -26.06 -1.43 -23.38
C THR A 770 -27.49 -1.35 -23.97
N PRO A 771 -27.99 -2.42 -24.62
CA PRO A 771 -29.40 -2.51 -25.00
C PRO A 771 -30.39 -2.41 -23.84
N GLN A 772 -29.94 -2.53 -22.58
CA GLN A 772 -30.77 -2.40 -21.38
C GLN A 772 -30.77 -0.99 -20.76
N THR A 773 -29.82 -0.13 -21.13
CA THR A 773 -29.62 1.19 -20.52
C THR A 773 -29.92 2.35 -21.47
N GLY A 774 -29.85 2.16 -22.79
CA GLY A 774 -30.21 3.15 -23.82
C GLY A 774 -29.17 4.26 -24.06
N TYR A 775 -28.42 4.69 -23.06
CA TYR A 775 -27.43 5.77 -23.17
C TYR A 775 -26.13 5.31 -23.86
N CYS A 776 -25.89 5.72 -25.11
CA CYS A 776 -24.71 5.30 -25.88
C CYS A 776 -23.98 6.43 -26.62
N GLY A 777 -22.65 6.25 -26.79
CA GLY A 777 -21.71 7.24 -27.33
C GLY A 777 -21.84 7.52 -28.84
N ASN A 778 -21.14 8.58 -29.29
CA ASN A 778 -21.29 9.14 -30.65
C ASN A 778 -20.61 8.30 -31.74
N LEU A 779 -21.36 7.93 -32.78
CA LEU A 779 -20.95 7.33 -34.04
C LEU A 779 -20.62 8.43 -35.08
N LEU A 780 -19.55 8.28 -35.87
CA LEU A 780 -19.21 9.20 -36.98
C LEU A 780 -19.40 8.51 -38.33
N LEU A 781 -20.23 9.09 -39.20
CA LEU A 781 -20.55 8.55 -40.52
C LEU A 781 -20.15 9.54 -41.62
N GLN A 782 -19.35 9.06 -42.58
CA GLN A 782 -18.79 9.85 -43.69
C GLN A 782 -18.88 9.09 -45.02
N ALA A 783 -20.11 8.78 -45.46
CA ALA A 783 -20.32 8.17 -46.78
C ALA A 783 -20.67 9.24 -47.82
N ASP A 784 -19.98 9.21 -48.97
CA ASP A 784 -20.36 9.95 -50.19
C ASP A 784 -21.56 9.28 -50.93
N LYS A 785 -22.25 8.32 -50.27
CA LYS A 785 -23.22 7.37 -50.85
C LYS A 785 -24.24 6.82 -49.84
N GLU A 786 -25.29 6.25 -50.42
CA GLU A 786 -26.26 5.35 -49.77
C GLU A 786 -25.58 4.14 -49.09
N THR A 787 -25.49 4.19 -47.76
CA THR A 787 -25.05 3.09 -46.90
C THR A 787 -26.24 2.53 -46.13
N HIS A 788 -26.43 1.22 -46.13
CA HIS A 788 -27.48 0.57 -45.31
C HIS A 788 -26.91 -0.01 -44.02
N VAL A 789 -27.58 0.25 -42.91
CA VAL A 789 -27.29 -0.36 -41.61
C VAL A 789 -28.53 -1.07 -41.10
N PHE A 790 -28.39 -2.35 -40.74
CA PHE A 790 -29.48 -3.25 -40.41
C PHE A 790 -29.33 -3.82 -38.99
N ASN A 791 -30.46 -4.03 -38.29
CA ASN A 791 -30.55 -4.84 -37.06
C ASN A 791 -29.48 -4.53 -35.98
N SER A 792 -29.02 -3.28 -35.90
CA SER A 792 -27.84 -2.86 -35.14
C SER A 792 -28.19 -1.90 -34.01
N PHE A 793 -27.37 -1.89 -32.96
CA PHE A 793 -27.57 -1.06 -31.76
C PHE A 793 -26.43 -0.05 -31.59
N PHE A 794 -26.78 1.25 -31.61
CA PHE A 794 -25.84 2.37 -31.51
C PHE A 794 -26.36 3.46 -30.57
N GLY A 795 -25.47 4.39 -30.22
CA GLY A 795 -25.83 5.71 -29.70
C GLY A 795 -26.10 6.75 -30.79
N GLN A 796 -25.91 8.02 -30.44
CA GLN A 796 -26.08 9.16 -31.33
C GLN A 796 -25.16 9.08 -32.56
N ALA A 797 -25.66 9.46 -33.74
CA ALA A 797 -24.86 9.56 -34.96
C ALA A 797 -24.55 11.02 -35.31
N VAL A 798 -23.33 11.31 -35.75
CA VAL A 798 -22.86 12.67 -36.10
C VAL A 798 -22.27 12.71 -37.51
N SER A 799 -22.50 13.80 -38.23
CA SER A 799 -22.02 14.04 -39.60
C SER A 799 -20.87 15.04 -39.64
N PHE A 800 -20.29 15.22 -40.83
CA PHE A 800 -19.08 16.01 -41.01
C PHE A 800 -19.27 17.54 -40.85
N ASP A 801 -20.47 18.05 -41.16
CA ASP A 801 -20.85 19.46 -41.02
C ASP A 801 -21.62 19.66 -39.71
N SER A 802 -21.08 20.51 -38.82
CA SER A 802 -21.61 20.71 -37.47
C SER A 802 -22.91 21.52 -37.37
N SER A 803 -23.56 21.84 -38.50
CA SER A 803 -24.75 22.69 -38.54
C SER A 803 -26.11 21.98 -38.42
N ASN A 804 -26.23 20.67 -38.68
CA ASN A 804 -27.54 19.98 -38.80
C ASN A 804 -27.62 18.61 -38.08
N THR A 805 -28.77 18.36 -37.44
CA THR A 805 -28.92 17.39 -36.33
C THR A 805 -30.38 16.79 -36.24
N ARG A 806 -30.54 15.44 -36.12
CA ARG A 806 -31.69 14.48 -36.29
C ARG A 806 -31.44 13.10 -35.61
N ALA A 807 -32.41 12.52 -34.89
CA ALA A 807 -32.19 11.38 -33.96
C ALA A 807 -31.65 10.07 -34.58
N ALA A 808 -31.19 9.14 -33.73
CA ALA A 808 -30.61 7.86 -34.14
C ALA A 808 -31.68 6.81 -34.49
N PHE A 809 -31.91 6.63 -35.79
CA PHE A 809 -32.28 5.36 -36.42
C PHE A 809 -33.59 4.70 -35.94
N ASP A 810 -34.72 5.33 -36.25
CA ASP A 810 -36.08 4.86 -35.93
C ASP A 810 -36.54 3.59 -36.70
N THR A 811 -35.66 2.86 -37.42
CA THR A 811 -36.04 1.75 -38.32
C THR A 811 -34.99 0.63 -38.43
N ASN A 812 -35.44 -0.63 -38.60
CA ASN A 812 -34.59 -1.83 -38.77
C ASN A 812 -33.71 -1.84 -40.05
N ASP A 813 -34.02 -0.98 -41.03
CA ASP A 813 -33.19 -0.65 -42.19
C ASP A 813 -32.93 0.86 -42.14
N VAL A 814 -31.66 1.24 -42.04
CA VAL A 814 -31.20 2.63 -41.93
C VAL A 814 -30.50 3.01 -43.22
N VAL A 815 -31.18 3.81 -44.04
CA VAL A 815 -30.65 4.32 -45.31
C VAL A 815 -29.95 5.65 -45.07
N LEU A 816 -28.61 5.63 -45.14
CA LEU A 816 -27.76 6.81 -44.95
C LEU A 816 -27.42 7.45 -46.30
N ASP A 817 -28.16 8.48 -46.71
CA ASP A 817 -27.77 9.36 -47.81
C ASP A 817 -26.81 10.46 -47.31
N ALA A 818 -25.90 10.91 -48.17
CA ALA A 818 -24.82 11.85 -47.87
C ALA A 818 -25.29 13.22 -47.31
N ALA A 819 -26.59 13.53 -47.38
CA ALA A 819 -27.21 14.75 -46.89
C ALA A 819 -27.92 14.65 -45.52
N THR A 820 -27.88 13.52 -44.78
CA THR A 820 -28.98 13.17 -43.83
C THR A 820 -28.71 13.05 -42.31
N VAL A 821 -27.46 13.12 -41.82
CA VAL A 821 -27.03 12.94 -40.39
C VAL A 821 -26.50 14.31 -39.84
N ALA A 822 -26.26 14.69 -38.56
CA ALA A 822 -26.18 14.11 -37.19
C ALA A 822 -27.52 13.99 -36.43
N LYS A 823 -27.57 13.72 -35.08
CA LYS A 823 -27.97 14.64 -33.93
C LYS A 823 -27.02 14.46 -32.75
N LYS A 824 -27.12 15.42 -31.82
CA LYS A 824 -26.62 15.41 -30.45
C LYS A 824 -27.80 15.37 -29.45
N ASP A 825 -27.55 14.81 -28.27
CA ASP A 825 -28.37 14.84 -27.06
C ASP A 825 -28.89 16.23 -26.62
N VAL A 826 -29.98 16.21 -25.83
CA VAL A 826 -30.57 17.37 -25.14
C VAL A 826 -30.84 17.01 -23.68
N GLU A 827 -30.08 17.63 -22.78
CA GLU A 827 -30.16 17.43 -21.33
C GLU A 827 -31.57 17.76 -20.79
N GLY A 828 -32.40 16.72 -20.60
CA GLY A 828 -33.73 16.82 -19.98
C GLY A 828 -34.90 16.29 -20.82
N ASP A 829 -34.72 15.96 -22.09
CA ASP A 829 -35.71 15.21 -22.88
C ASP A 829 -35.61 13.69 -22.58
N ALA A 830 -36.66 12.93 -22.90
CA ALA A 830 -36.72 11.49 -22.71
C ALA A 830 -36.61 10.75 -24.05
N ASP A 831 -35.81 9.67 -24.09
CA ASP A 831 -35.67 8.83 -25.28
C ASP A 831 -36.99 8.15 -25.69
N VAL A 832 -37.17 8.05 -27.01
CA VAL A 832 -38.40 7.56 -27.67
C VAL A 832 -38.12 6.64 -28.87
N GLY A 833 -36.89 6.14 -29.01
CA GLY A 833 -36.57 5.10 -29.99
C GLY A 833 -37.07 3.72 -29.55
N ASP A 834 -37.60 2.94 -30.48
CA ASP A 834 -37.95 1.54 -30.22
C ASP A 834 -36.67 0.69 -30.09
N MET A 835 -36.65 -0.21 -29.11
CA MET A 835 -35.54 -1.15 -28.92
C MET A 835 -35.44 -2.10 -30.13
N PRO A 836 -34.23 -2.43 -30.64
CA PRO A 836 -34.05 -3.35 -31.77
C PRO A 836 -34.87 -4.63 -31.61
N GLU A 837 -35.76 -4.91 -32.57
CA GLU A 837 -36.90 -5.83 -32.39
C GLU A 837 -36.47 -7.30 -32.48
N TYR A 838 -35.83 -7.78 -31.41
CA TYR A 838 -35.21 -9.09 -31.23
C TYR A 838 -34.02 -9.34 -32.17
N LEU A 839 -32.88 -9.75 -31.60
CA LEU A 839 -31.82 -10.37 -32.38
C LEU A 839 -32.36 -11.66 -33.04
N PRO A 840 -32.10 -11.91 -34.34
CA PRO A 840 -32.62 -13.09 -35.03
C PRO A 840 -31.78 -14.35 -34.75
N GLU A 841 -32.41 -15.53 -34.86
CA GLU A 841 -31.73 -16.82 -34.59
C GLU A 841 -30.52 -17.09 -35.51
N SER A 842 -30.45 -16.46 -36.69
CA SER A 842 -29.26 -16.47 -37.55
C SER A 842 -27.99 -16.00 -36.84
N LEU A 843 -28.10 -15.13 -35.82
CA LEU A 843 -26.94 -14.71 -35.04
C LEU A 843 -26.34 -15.81 -34.16
N LEU A 844 -27.08 -16.88 -33.86
CA LEU A 844 -26.59 -18.00 -33.07
C LEU A 844 -25.63 -18.90 -33.82
N TYR A 845 -25.56 -18.81 -35.16
CA TYR A 845 -24.89 -19.80 -36.02
C TYR A 845 -23.77 -19.17 -36.86
N PHE A 846 -22.66 -19.89 -37.05
CA PHE A 846 -21.55 -19.44 -37.88
C PHE A 846 -21.94 -19.33 -39.36
N ARG A 847 -21.34 -18.39 -40.10
CA ARG A 847 -21.53 -18.19 -41.55
C ARG A 847 -20.23 -18.46 -42.29
N GLY A 848 -20.34 -19.25 -43.36
CA GLY A 848 -19.23 -20.00 -43.92
C GLY A 848 -18.78 -21.11 -42.96
N ARG A 849 -18.38 -22.27 -43.49
CA ARG A 849 -17.67 -23.26 -42.65
C ARG A 849 -16.29 -22.71 -42.28
N SER A 850 -15.65 -23.26 -41.25
CA SER A 850 -14.24 -23.02 -40.95
C SER A 850 -13.42 -22.98 -42.24
N ASP A 851 -12.49 -22.02 -42.30
CA ASP A 851 -11.45 -21.94 -43.34
C ASP A 851 -11.93 -21.64 -44.78
N THR A 852 -13.24 -21.41 -45.03
CA THR A 852 -13.72 -20.95 -46.36
C THR A 852 -13.21 -19.54 -46.65
N PHE A 853 -12.48 -19.36 -47.75
CA PHE A 853 -12.03 -18.04 -48.21
C PHE A 853 -13.10 -17.34 -49.07
N TYR A 854 -12.92 -16.05 -49.32
CA TYR A 854 -13.78 -15.30 -50.24
C TYR A 854 -13.81 -15.96 -51.62
N GLY A 855 -15.01 -16.28 -52.10
CA GLY A 855 -15.25 -16.98 -53.37
C GLY A 855 -15.26 -18.52 -53.29
N ASP A 856 -14.96 -19.13 -52.13
CA ASP A 856 -15.11 -20.58 -51.96
C ASP A 856 -16.58 -21.01 -51.86
N THR A 857 -16.88 -22.25 -52.27
CA THR A 857 -18.23 -22.81 -52.17
C THR A 857 -18.73 -22.77 -50.72
N ASN A 858 -19.92 -22.19 -50.53
CA ASN A 858 -20.62 -22.01 -49.25
C ASN A 858 -20.03 -20.97 -48.28
N TYR A 859 -19.11 -20.07 -48.69
CA TYR A 859 -18.51 -19.06 -47.79
C TYR A 859 -19.53 -18.09 -47.15
N ASP A 860 -20.67 -17.82 -47.81
CA ASP A 860 -21.74 -16.93 -47.35
C ASP A 860 -22.95 -17.69 -46.76
N GLN A 861 -22.86 -19.02 -46.61
CA GLN A 861 -23.98 -19.85 -46.12
C GLN A 861 -23.97 -20.00 -44.60
N LEU A 862 -25.14 -19.95 -43.97
CA LEU A 862 -25.30 -20.23 -42.55
C LEU A 862 -25.07 -21.73 -42.27
N THR A 863 -24.22 -22.02 -41.29
CA THR A 863 -23.94 -23.38 -40.79
C THR A 863 -24.98 -23.82 -39.75
N ASN A 864 -24.89 -25.07 -39.30
CA ASN A 864 -25.62 -25.57 -38.12
C ASN A 864 -24.78 -25.54 -36.84
N VAL A 865 -23.59 -24.93 -36.86
CA VAL A 865 -22.67 -24.84 -35.72
C VAL A 865 -22.88 -23.52 -35.00
N ARG A 866 -23.00 -23.58 -33.66
CA ARG A 866 -23.27 -22.40 -32.84
C ARG A 866 -22.04 -21.53 -32.66
N ARG A 867 -22.25 -20.21 -32.66
CA ARG A 867 -21.18 -19.21 -32.52
C ARG A 867 -20.51 -19.14 -31.15
N TRP A 868 -21.16 -19.66 -30.12
CA TRP A 868 -20.79 -19.46 -28.72
C TRP A 868 -20.77 -20.78 -27.93
N PRO A 869 -19.75 -21.03 -27.08
CA PRO A 869 -18.59 -20.16 -26.87
C PRO A 869 -17.67 -20.09 -28.10
N ILE A 870 -16.92 -19.00 -28.23
CA ILE A 870 -15.77 -18.96 -29.14
C ILE A 870 -14.71 -19.89 -28.54
N GLY A 871 -14.00 -20.64 -29.38
CA GLY A 871 -12.90 -21.48 -28.91
C GLY A 871 -11.76 -20.65 -28.33
N GLY A 872 -11.04 -21.16 -27.34
CA GLY A 872 -9.87 -20.47 -26.79
C GLY A 872 -10.14 -19.16 -26.03
N GLU A 873 -11.39 -18.87 -25.64
CA GLU A 873 -11.74 -17.65 -24.88
C GLU A 873 -10.93 -17.49 -23.57
N ASP A 874 -10.63 -18.60 -22.89
CA ASP A 874 -9.73 -18.67 -21.74
C ASP A 874 -8.31 -18.19 -22.08
N ILE A 875 -7.77 -18.58 -23.23
CA ILE A 875 -6.43 -18.17 -23.69
C ILE A 875 -6.43 -16.68 -24.01
N ILE A 876 -7.44 -16.22 -24.76
CA ILE A 876 -7.59 -14.81 -25.16
C ILE A 876 -7.72 -13.92 -23.91
N ALA A 877 -8.65 -14.26 -23.01
CA ALA A 877 -8.90 -13.51 -21.78
C ALA A 877 -7.71 -13.54 -20.81
N ALA A 878 -7.04 -14.68 -20.63
CA ALA A 878 -5.85 -14.77 -19.78
C ALA A 878 -4.68 -13.94 -20.34
N LYS A 879 -4.43 -14.01 -21.66
CA LYS A 879 -3.38 -13.21 -22.31
C LYS A 879 -3.66 -11.71 -22.24
N MET A 880 -4.91 -11.28 -22.42
CA MET A 880 -5.29 -9.87 -22.32
C MET A 880 -5.30 -9.34 -20.88
N ARG A 881 -5.78 -10.12 -19.90
CA ARG A 881 -5.65 -9.75 -18.48
C ARG A 881 -4.20 -9.67 -18.01
N SER A 882 -3.30 -10.48 -18.57
CA SER A 882 -1.86 -10.45 -18.23
C SER A 882 -1.11 -9.19 -18.72
N TYR A 883 -1.79 -8.30 -19.45
CA TYR A 883 -1.22 -7.06 -19.98
C TYR A 883 -1.55 -5.86 -19.08
N ASP A 884 -0.63 -5.55 -18.16
CA ASP A 884 -0.56 -4.26 -17.45
C ASP A 884 0.33 -3.29 -18.23
N ASN A 885 -0.12 -2.03 -18.36
CA ASN A 885 0.80 -0.92 -18.52
C ASN A 885 0.49 0.22 -17.53
N PRO A 886 1.35 0.44 -16.51
CA PRO A 886 1.15 1.49 -15.51
C PRO A 886 1.43 2.92 -16.04
N ASN A 887 1.83 3.07 -17.32
CA ASN A 887 2.17 4.34 -17.95
C ASN A 887 1.22 4.76 -19.09
N ALA A 888 0.29 3.90 -19.52
CA ALA A 888 -0.36 3.99 -20.83
C ALA A 888 -1.25 5.23 -21.03
N LEU A 889 -1.99 5.71 -20.02
CA LEU A 889 -2.87 6.87 -20.18
C LEU A 889 -2.29 8.14 -19.57
N LYS A 890 -1.87 9.10 -20.41
CA LYS A 890 -1.43 10.44 -19.99
C LYS A 890 -2.47 11.52 -20.26
N VAL A 891 -3.45 11.62 -19.36
CA VAL A 891 -4.56 12.58 -19.45
C VAL A 891 -4.25 13.83 -18.61
N GLY A 892 -4.29 15.00 -19.24
CA GLY A 892 -4.21 16.30 -18.52
C GLY A 892 -2.92 16.57 -17.73
N GLY A 893 -1.86 15.77 -17.93
CA GLY A 893 -0.59 15.84 -17.18
C GLY A 893 -0.47 14.85 -16.03
N GLY A 894 -1.50 14.04 -15.75
CA GLY A 894 -1.40 12.88 -14.86
C GLY A 894 -1.18 11.57 -15.65
N THR A 895 -0.65 10.54 -14.97
CA THR A 895 -0.60 9.16 -15.49
C THR A 895 -1.73 8.36 -14.85
N VAL A 896 -2.43 7.57 -15.67
CA VAL A 896 -3.40 6.54 -15.24
C VAL A 896 -2.82 5.17 -15.62
N HIS A 897 -2.79 4.26 -14.66
CA HIS A 897 -2.40 2.87 -14.83
C HIS A 897 -3.54 2.09 -15.50
N ILE A 898 -3.21 1.35 -16.56
CA ILE A 898 -4.13 0.44 -17.23
C ILE A 898 -3.84 -0.97 -16.74
N ASP A 899 -4.74 -1.47 -15.89
CA ASP A 899 -4.88 -2.89 -15.58
C ASP A 899 -5.64 -3.58 -16.73
N GLY A 900 -5.18 -4.77 -17.11
CA GLY A 900 -5.86 -5.65 -18.07
C GLY A 900 -7.30 -5.99 -17.68
N ASN A 901 -7.64 -5.94 -16.39
CA ASN A 901 -8.97 -6.23 -15.83
C ASN A 901 -10.06 -5.16 -16.11
N ARG A 902 -9.82 -4.18 -16.98
CA ARG A 902 -10.88 -3.33 -17.56
C ARG A 902 -10.86 -3.42 -19.08
N GLY A 903 -12.04 -3.49 -19.68
CA GLY A 903 -12.25 -3.95 -21.06
C GLY A 903 -13.27 -5.10 -21.06
N ALA A 904 -13.38 -5.84 -22.16
CA ALA A 904 -14.44 -6.82 -22.41
C ALA A 904 -14.35 -8.16 -21.64
N VAL A 905 -13.55 -8.25 -20.58
CA VAL A 905 -13.52 -9.37 -19.61
C VAL A 905 -13.01 -8.88 -18.25
N ALA A 906 -13.81 -9.04 -17.20
CA ALA A 906 -13.35 -8.92 -15.81
C ALA A 906 -12.46 -10.12 -15.40
N GLU A 907 -11.93 -10.10 -14.17
CA GLU A 907 -11.42 -11.33 -13.53
C GLU A 907 -12.57 -12.34 -13.33
N GLY A 908 -12.30 -13.63 -13.52
CA GLY A 908 -13.31 -14.69 -13.52
C GLY A 908 -14.20 -14.78 -14.77
N GLU A 909 -14.42 -13.66 -15.48
CA GLU A 909 -15.32 -13.58 -16.64
C GLU A 909 -14.68 -14.06 -17.97
N SER A 910 -15.46 -14.76 -18.80
CA SER A 910 -15.14 -15.06 -20.21
C SER A 910 -15.83 -14.11 -21.18
N MET A 911 -15.34 -14.01 -22.42
CA MET A 911 -15.97 -13.17 -23.45
C MET A 911 -17.41 -13.63 -23.74
N SER A 912 -17.68 -14.93 -23.70
CA SER A 912 -19.03 -15.47 -23.73
C SER A 912 -19.90 -14.93 -22.60
N GLU A 913 -19.44 -14.94 -21.35
CA GLU A 913 -20.22 -14.46 -20.20
C GLU A 913 -20.50 -12.96 -20.31
N TYR A 914 -19.51 -12.16 -20.72
CA TYR A 914 -19.65 -10.73 -21.02
C TYR A 914 -20.75 -10.49 -22.07
N PHE A 915 -20.61 -11.04 -23.30
CA PHE A 915 -21.57 -10.80 -24.37
C PHE A 915 -22.95 -11.42 -24.12
N TRP A 916 -23.03 -12.59 -23.49
CA TRP A 916 -24.31 -13.18 -23.09
C TRP A 916 -24.98 -12.43 -21.93
N GLY A 917 -24.22 -11.70 -21.10
CA GLY A 917 -24.74 -10.75 -20.12
C GLY A 917 -25.60 -9.67 -20.78
N TYR A 918 -25.08 -9.03 -21.83
CA TYR A 918 -25.77 -7.96 -22.57
C TYR A 918 -26.88 -8.45 -23.51
N ILE A 919 -26.82 -9.68 -24.02
CA ILE A 919 -27.78 -10.23 -25.00
C ILE A 919 -28.93 -11.04 -24.33
N ASN A 920 -28.84 -11.26 -23.01
CA ASN A 920 -29.54 -12.29 -22.22
C ASN A 920 -31.08 -12.33 -22.20
N GLN A 921 -31.78 -11.43 -22.90
CA GLN A 921 -33.22 -11.26 -22.84
C GLN A 921 -33.98 -11.74 -24.09
N HIS A 922 -33.32 -11.86 -25.25
CA HIS A 922 -34.02 -12.05 -26.53
C HIS A 922 -33.61 -13.28 -27.36
N ILE A 923 -32.42 -13.88 -27.16
CA ILE A 923 -32.15 -15.24 -27.67
C ILE A 923 -31.38 -16.09 -26.64
N PRO A 924 -32.03 -16.77 -25.69
CA PRO A 924 -31.31 -17.59 -24.73
C PRO A 924 -30.74 -18.89 -25.37
N PRO A 925 -29.56 -19.37 -24.95
CA PRO A 925 -29.23 -20.79 -25.00
C PRO A 925 -30.28 -21.59 -24.19
N LEU A 926 -30.21 -22.93 -24.17
CA LEU A 926 -30.99 -23.66 -23.15
C LEU A 926 -30.27 -23.51 -21.80
N VAL A 927 -30.74 -22.54 -21.02
CA VAL A 927 -30.14 -22.07 -19.77
C VAL A 927 -31.16 -22.23 -18.65
N VAL A 928 -30.88 -23.07 -17.65
CA VAL A 928 -31.73 -23.23 -16.47
C VAL A 928 -31.18 -22.34 -15.36
N ARG A 929 -31.73 -21.13 -15.25
CA ARG A 929 -31.27 -20.16 -14.25
C ARG A 929 -31.72 -20.56 -12.85
N VAL A 930 -30.83 -20.52 -11.87
CA VAL A 930 -31.16 -20.80 -10.46
C VAL A 930 -31.10 -19.50 -9.67
N LYS A 931 -32.25 -19.04 -9.20
CA LYS A 931 -32.40 -17.80 -8.46
C LYS A 931 -32.45 -18.10 -6.97
N ASP A 932 -31.36 -17.82 -6.26
CA ASP A 932 -31.36 -17.80 -4.80
C ASP A 932 -31.97 -16.47 -4.31
N LYS A 933 -32.62 -16.50 -3.15
CA LYS A 933 -33.53 -15.44 -2.71
C LYS A 933 -32.87 -14.30 -1.93
N GLY A 934 -31.54 -14.27 -1.84
CA GLY A 934 -30.80 -13.32 -1.00
C GLY A 934 -29.45 -12.79 -1.49
N ALA A 935 -28.89 -13.27 -2.61
CA ALA A 935 -27.54 -12.90 -3.05
C ALA A 935 -27.46 -12.44 -4.52
N SER A 936 -27.66 -13.34 -5.49
CA SER A 936 -27.51 -13.05 -6.93
C SER A 936 -28.47 -13.88 -7.80
N LYS A 937 -28.67 -13.44 -9.05
CA LYS A 937 -29.16 -14.29 -10.15
C LYS A 937 -27.98 -15.18 -10.59
N ARG A 938 -27.99 -16.48 -10.30
CA ARG A 938 -26.96 -17.42 -10.79
C ARG A 938 -27.39 -18.13 -12.07
N VAL A 939 -26.45 -18.50 -12.93
CA VAL A 939 -26.75 -18.98 -14.28
C VAL A 939 -26.00 -20.29 -14.57
N ALA A 940 -26.72 -21.41 -14.54
CA ALA A 940 -26.22 -22.68 -15.07
C ALA A 940 -26.76 -22.91 -16.48
N TRP A 941 -25.88 -23.29 -17.41
CA TRP A 941 -26.20 -23.52 -18.82
C TRP A 941 -25.58 -24.81 -19.35
N GLU A 942 -26.22 -25.39 -20.38
CA GLU A 942 -25.65 -26.49 -21.14
C GLU A 942 -25.60 -26.12 -22.62
N HIS A 943 -24.39 -25.95 -23.16
CA HIS A 943 -24.18 -25.62 -24.59
C HIS A 943 -24.31 -26.87 -25.46
N LEU A 944 -25.55 -27.30 -25.64
CA LEU A 944 -25.90 -28.47 -26.46
C LEU A 944 -25.60 -28.26 -27.94
N SER A 945 -24.99 -29.26 -28.56
CA SER A 945 -24.95 -29.40 -30.01
C SER A 945 -26.38 -29.56 -30.56
N GLY A 946 -26.62 -29.10 -31.79
CA GLY A 946 -27.97 -29.05 -32.37
C GLY A 946 -28.71 -30.39 -32.31
N SER A 947 -28.00 -31.50 -32.54
CA SER A 947 -28.56 -32.86 -32.50
C SER A 947 -28.98 -33.36 -31.11
N ARG A 948 -28.46 -32.79 -30.01
CA ARG A 948 -28.94 -33.09 -28.64
C ARG A 948 -29.91 -32.04 -28.10
N ARG A 949 -29.85 -30.78 -28.56
CA ARG A 949 -30.76 -29.71 -28.13
C ARG A 949 -32.25 -30.09 -28.27
N ASP A 950 -32.61 -30.68 -29.40
CA ASP A 950 -34.01 -31.03 -29.68
C ASP A 950 -34.48 -32.27 -28.90
N ALA A 951 -33.54 -33.15 -28.52
CA ALA A 951 -33.79 -34.39 -27.78
C ALA A 951 -34.04 -34.20 -26.27
N VAL A 952 -33.75 -33.01 -25.71
CA VAL A 952 -34.04 -32.71 -24.30
C VAL A 952 -35.53 -32.87 -24.02
N THR A 953 -35.87 -33.50 -22.90
CA THR A 953 -37.25 -33.77 -22.42
C THR A 953 -37.58 -33.07 -21.10
N GLY A 954 -36.57 -32.65 -20.35
CA GLY A 954 -36.68 -31.94 -19.08
C GLY A 954 -35.31 -31.64 -18.49
N TRP A 955 -35.29 -31.14 -17.26
CA TRP A 955 -34.06 -30.78 -16.54
C TRP A 955 -34.09 -31.32 -15.11
N LYS A 956 -32.92 -31.50 -14.49
CA LYS A 956 -32.80 -31.56 -13.03
C LYS A 956 -31.91 -30.43 -12.55
N VAL A 957 -32.32 -29.77 -11.48
CA VAL A 957 -31.46 -28.90 -10.67
C VAL A 957 -30.99 -29.69 -9.47
N VAL A 958 -29.69 -29.73 -9.21
CA VAL A 958 -29.11 -30.43 -8.05
C VAL A 958 -28.20 -29.50 -7.24
N CYS A 959 -28.02 -29.82 -5.97
CA CYS A 959 -27.10 -29.11 -5.10
C CYS A 959 -25.74 -29.81 -5.07
N ALA A 960 -24.78 -29.28 -5.82
CA ALA A 960 -23.47 -29.90 -6.00
C ALA A 960 -22.74 -30.10 -4.66
N THR A 961 -22.76 -29.07 -3.80
CA THR A 961 -22.12 -29.06 -2.48
C THR A 961 -22.82 -29.92 -1.42
N SER A 962 -23.75 -30.79 -1.83
CA SER A 962 -24.44 -31.79 -0.98
C SER A 962 -24.31 -33.23 -1.48
N GLY A 963 -23.38 -33.50 -2.41
CA GLY A 963 -23.30 -34.80 -3.09
C GLY A 963 -24.41 -34.98 -4.13
N ASN A 964 -24.66 -33.94 -4.93
CA ASN A 964 -25.60 -33.94 -6.05
C ASN A 964 -27.06 -34.28 -5.68
N SER A 965 -27.51 -33.90 -4.47
CA SER A 965 -28.91 -34.09 -4.09
C SER A 965 -29.84 -33.25 -4.97
N VAL A 966 -30.90 -33.88 -5.51
CA VAL A 966 -31.81 -33.23 -6.46
C VAL A 966 -32.69 -32.20 -5.73
N LEU A 967 -32.59 -30.94 -6.15
CA LEU A 967 -33.39 -29.82 -5.64
C LEU A 967 -34.72 -29.67 -6.38
N ALA A 968 -34.73 -29.96 -7.69
CA ALA A 968 -35.91 -29.93 -8.53
C ALA A 968 -35.73 -30.78 -9.80
N THR A 969 -36.85 -31.20 -10.38
CA THR A 969 -36.93 -31.67 -11.77
C THR A 969 -37.92 -30.75 -12.49
N LEU A 970 -37.52 -30.20 -13.64
CA LEU A 970 -38.24 -29.17 -14.39
C LEU A 970 -38.68 -29.71 -15.76
N ALA A 971 -39.77 -29.18 -16.31
CA ALA A 971 -40.16 -29.47 -17.69
C ALA A 971 -39.16 -28.88 -18.71
N LYS A 972 -39.14 -29.36 -19.95
CA LYS A 972 -38.23 -28.87 -21.02
C LYS A 972 -38.28 -27.35 -21.17
N GLU A 973 -39.48 -26.78 -21.05
CA GLU A 973 -39.80 -25.37 -21.20
C GLU A 973 -39.50 -24.54 -19.93
N GLU A 974 -39.28 -25.18 -18.78
CA GLU A 974 -39.13 -24.52 -17.48
C GLU A 974 -37.65 -24.18 -17.21
N LEU A 975 -37.21 -23.08 -17.82
CA LEU A 975 -35.82 -22.60 -17.81
C LEU A 975 -35.44 -21.71 -16.60
N THR A 976 -36.18 -21.78 -15.50
CA THR A 976 -35.85 -21.03 -14.27
C THR A 976 -36.42 -21.70 -13.02
N TYR A 977 -35.54 -21.99 -12.06
CA TYR A 977 -35.89 -22.46 -10.72
C TYR A 977 -35.58 -21.36 -9.69
N ASN A 978 -36.41 -21.23 -8.65
CA ASN A 978 -36.20 -20.29 -7.55
C ASN A 978 -35.96 -21.11 -6.27
N HIS A 979 -34.75 -21.05 -5.71
CA HIS A 979 -34.38 -21.83 -4.54
C HIS A 979 -34.70 -21.09 -3.23
N THR A 980 -34.91 -21.86 -2.16
CA THR A 980 -35.03 -21.37 -0.78
C THR A 980 -34.41 -22.38 0.18
N GLY A 981 -33.10 -22.30 0.38
CA GLY A 981 -32.31 -23.25 1.16
C GLY A 981 -30.83 -22.88 1.11
N SER A 982 -29.99 -23.63 1.81
CA SER A 982 -28.57 -23.29 2.04
C SER A 982 -27.61 -23.96 1.05
N CYS A 983 -27.96 -24.01 -0.24
CA CYS A 983 -27.10 -24.63 -1.25
C CYS A 983 -26.06 -23.61 -1.76
N SER A 984 -24.77 -23.90 -1.57
CA SER A 984 -23.68 -22.98 -1.94
C SER A 984 -23.21 -23.09 -3.40
N GLY A 985 -23.52 -24.20 -4.09
CA GLY A 985 -23.21 -24.41 -5.51
C GLY A 985 -24.32 -25.19 -6.22
N TYR A 986 -24.88 -24.59 -7.27
CA TYR A 986 -26.03 -25.13 -8.02
C TYR A 986 -25.58 -25.73 -9.35
N ALA A 987 -26.23 -26.82 -9.75
CA ALA A 987 -25.91 -27.60 -10.94
C ALA A 987 -27.16 -27.98 -11.75
N VAL A 988 -27.00 -28.22 -13.05
CA VAL A 988 -28.09 -28.58 -13.99
C VAL A 988 -27.72 -29.78 -14.85
N ILE A 989 -28.67 -30.71 -14.99
CA ILE A 989 -28.69 -31.87 -15.90
C ILE A 989 -29.78 -31.65 -16.95
N ALA A 990 -29.50 -31.94 -18.22
CA ALA A 990 -30.51 -32.19 -19.25
C ALA A 990 -30.97 -33.66 -19.22
N VAL A 991 -32.28 -33.88 -19.27
CA VAL A 991 -32.89 -35.22 -19.26
C VAL A 991 -33.31 -35.59 -20.68
N TYR A 992 -32.81 -36.72 -21.20
CA TYR A 992 -33.15 -37.27 -22.51
C TYR A 992 -34.05 -38.50 -22.39
N ALA A 993 -34.41 -39.12 -23.52
CA ALA A 993 -35.19 -40.37 -23.54
C ALA A 993 -34.31 -41.62 -23.37
N ASP A 994 -33.01 -41.50 -23.60
CA ASP A 994 -31.97 -42.54 -23.58
C ASP A 994 -31.01 -42.41 -22.39
N GLY A 995 -30.97 -41.26 -21.73
CA GLY A 995 -30.11 -41.01 -20.57
C GLY A 995 -30.28 -39.62 -19.96
N GLU A 996 -29.30 -39.19 -19.18
CA GLU A 996 -29.18 -37.85 -18.60
C GLU A 996 -27.79 -37.33 -18.97
N SER A 997 -27.64 -36.03 -19.29
CA SER A 997 -26.29 -35.46 -19.34
C SER A 997 -25.69 -35.48 -17.93
N GLY A 998 -24.37 -35.51 -17.86
CA GLY A 998 -23.71 -35.00 -16.66
C GLY A 998 -23.83 -33.47 -16.59
N ILE A 999 -23.40 -32.91 -15.46
CA ILE A 999 -23.61 -31.51 -15.13
C ILE A 999 -22.67 -30.56 -15.88
N ALA A 1000 -23.25 -29.49 -16.44
CA ALA A 1000 -22.55 -28.65 -17.40
C ALA A 1000 -21.70 -27.51 -16.79
N TYR A 1001 -22.00 -27.07 -15.56
CA TYR A 1001 -21.38 -25.92 -14.90
C TYR A 1001 -21.80 -25.84 -13.42
N THR A 1002 -20.94 -25.33 -12.52
CA THR A 1002 -21.39 -24.71 -11.25
C THR A 1002 -20.59 -23.45 -10.91
N GLU A 1003 -21.28 -22.43 -10.39
CA GLU A 1003 -20.66 -21.31 -9.67
C GLU A 1003 -20.51 -21.69 -8.19
N THR A 1004 -19.27 -21.79 -7.71
CA THR A 1004 -18.97 -21.56 -6.29
C THR A 1004 -19.22 -20.09 -5.94
N ALA A 1005 -19.48 -19.79 -4.67
CA ALA A 1005 -19.39 -18.41 -4.19
C ALA A 1005 -17.92 -18.01 -4.03
N GLU A 1006 -17.59 -16.80 -4.45
CA GLU A 1006 -16.54 -15.99 -3.79
C GLU A 1006 -17.09 -15.41 -2.48
#